data_AF-A0A9P8EHE0-F1
#
_entry.id   AF-A0A9P8EHE0-F1
#
_cell.length_a   1.000
_cell.length_b   1.000
_cell.length_c   1.000
_cell.angle_alpha   90.00
_cell.angle_beta   90.00
_cell.angle_gamma   90.00
#
_symmetry.space_group_name_H-M   'P 1'
#
loop_
_entity.id
_entity.type
_entity.pdbx_description
1 polymer ?
#
loop_
_entity_poly.entity_id
_entity_poly.type
_entity_poly.pdbx_seq_one_letter_code
_entity_poly.pdbx_strand_id
1 'polypeptide(L)'
;MSASEQQSSSLPFGQNVSLKDVSGPTYLTAQTLVQQVAYSLSDKIFSYSPETFDLDVAAKSWESAGEQNAHGYKTGLASMETRSGAGSIALGYMFSKDFDLKKRHIPQSIVASSGSLAHLRPALDQLALLYNVANPTVAHVAAVDYAANSSTGFVTDYVSALRLAEELGLGLVASASTYEMQHMSLFATLMASIVPSLHVYDGITVGRETTRIIDVLDKSGLKKTYDAILGDSSLTEKKHSDNEGRVSRLLKAFNNELGTEYKLFEYSGHAEPESVLVVFGTVEASLASQIARALSEKGIKIGVINVRVYRPFVEEEFLEVLAPSVQNVAVLGQVLDQSAVTDDTQHSNLYTDVLAALTFATLNKTPAVFDIKYAREQVWTPTSVAGLLQQIGQKIDHAPTEAERFELPTGDVQQYTFWDVDSSNAVSAPIQVGQLLSGDSKLNVSVRSGHDNLVAGGAVRTDIRTSTKSIEAAYSISSADVAIVNDSGLLKSFDVLKSVKDEGIVVVKLSGVKDDEVEKHISSEVRKALASKKIQLFALDTAASAKVQEQPELESYLVQLAFLKLARGDLYETGVKKLAGGNDALEALSKELDEVVRKVEVPESWLTVEPEANQPPLMPEDLNINSFIKFDKEEPEEAYLLRDWQKVAKGLAFKEAYGTENALRPDLSVKTAVVTVKERRRLTPSTYDRNIFHIEFDLGETGLTYA
;
A
#
# COMPACT_ATOMS: atom_id res chain seq x y z
N MET A 1 -14.95 -8.92 23.61
CA MET A 1 -14.72 -7.76 22.72
C MET A 1 -15.67 -7.93 21.55
N SER A 2 -16.61 -7.01 21.31
CA SER A 2 -17.38 -7.03 20.06
C SER A 2 -16.39 -6.93 18.90
N ALA A 3 -16.57 -7.70 17.83
CA ALA A 3 -15.77 -7.57 16.62
C ALA A 3 -15.87 -6.11 16.14
N SER A 4 -14.87 -5.28 16.48
CA SER A 4 -14.83 -3.90 16.01
C SER A 4 -14.57 -3.98 14.52
N GLU A 5 -15.53 -3.53 13.72
CA GLU A 5 -15.40 -3.47 12.27
C GLU A 5 -14.15 -2.66 11.91
N GLN A 6 -13.35 -3.17 10.98
CA GLN A 6 -12.13 -2.51 10.52
C GLN A 6 -12.50 -1.17 9.88
N GLN A 7 -11.98 -0.08 10.43
CA GLN A 7 -12.32 1.27 9.97
C GLN A 7 -11.56 1.64 8.70
N SER A 8 -10.25 1.36 8.64
CA SER A 8 -9.43 1.60 7.45
C SER A 8 -8.14 0.79 7.49
N SER A 9 -7.68 0.31 6.34
CA SER A 9 -6.37 -0.34 6.20
C SER A 9 -5.18 0.60 6.42
N SER A 10 -5.39 1.93 6.44
CA SER A 10 -4.34 2.91 6.74
C SER A 10 -4.07 3.08 8.25
N LEU A 11 -4.90 2.49 9.10
CA LEU A 11 -4.80 2.56 10.55
C LEU A 11 -4.18 1.28 11.14
N PRO A 12 -3.46 1.35 12.27
CA PRO A 12 -2.86 0.17 12.88
C PRO A 12 -3.93 -0.84 13.31
N PHE A 13 -3.80 -2.07 12.82
CA PHE A 13 -4.81 -3.13 12.97
C PHE A 13 -6.25 -2.70 12.57
N GLY A 14 -6.38 -1.70 11.70
CA GLY A 14 -7.69 -1.22 11.27
C GLY A 14 -8.42 -0.31 12.25
N GLN A 15 -7.76 0.18 13.32
CA GLN A 15 -8.41 0.88 14.42
C GLN A 15 -7.85 2.29 14.64
N ASN A 16 -8.73 3.23 14.98
CA ASN A 16 -8.34 4.57 15.42
C ASN A 16 -7.38 4.52 16.62
N VAL A 17 -6.40 5.41 16.61
CA VAL A 17 -5.46 5.63 17.71
C VAL A 17 -5.55 7.09 18.15
N SER A 18 -5.61 7.36 19.45
CA SER A 18 -5.59 8.74 19.96
C SER A 18 -4.20 9.36 19.78
N LEU A 19 -4.12 10.67 19.52
CA LEU A 19 -2.84 11.35 19.24
C LEU A 19 -1.83 11.20 20.39
N LYS A 20 -2.33 11.12 21.64
CA LYS A 20 -1.50 10.92 22.84
C LYS A 20 -0.86 9.52 22.91
N ASP A 21 -1.48 8.52 22.29
CA ASP A 21 -1.04 7.12 22.34
C ASP A 21 -0.02 6.83 21.21
N VAL A 22 0.19 7.79 20.30
CA VAL A 22 1.25 7.78 19.29
C VAL A 22 2.58 8.22 19.94
N SER A 23 3.16 7.34 20.76
CA SER A 23 4.42 7.60 21.46
C SER A 23 5.15 6.32 21.88
N GLY A 24 6.49 6.40 21.97
CA GLY A 24 7.35 5.32 22.42
C GLY A 24 7.18 4.03 21.62
N PRO A 25 7.28 2.85 22.25
CA PRO A 25 7.12 1.57 21.58
C PRO A 25 5.65 1.27 21.31
N THR A 26 5.21 1.47 20.08
CA THR A 26 3.80 1.29 19.69
C THR A 26 3.65 0.72 18.28
N TYR A 27 2.50 0.13 18.00
CA TYR A 27 2.19 -0.42 16.68
C TYR A 27 1.46 0.63 15.85
N LEU A 28 2.06 1.01 14.73
CA LEU A 28 1.58 2.09 13.87
C LEU A 28 1.77 1.72 12.40
N THR A 29 1.07 2.45 11.54
CA THR A 29 1.35 2.50 10.10
C THR A 29 2.20 3.72 9.77
N ALA A 30 2.96 3.65 8.68
CA ALA A 30 3.72 4.80 8.19
C ALA A 30 2.81 6.02 7.92
N GLN A 31 1.62 5.79 7.37
CA GLN A 31 0.68 6.86 7.09
C GLN A 31 0.14 7.54 8.37
N THR A 32 0.00 6.80 9.48
CA THR A 32 -0.38 7.40 10.77
C THR A 32 0.74 8.29 11.32
N LEU A 33 2.01 7.88 11.18
CA LEU A 33 3.15 8.70 11.59
C LEU A 33 3.26 10.02 10.79
N VAL A 34 3.07 9.95 9.47
CA VAL A 34 3.05 11.15 8.61
C VAL A 34 1.95 12.10 9.05
N GLN A 35 0.73 11.58 9.28
CA GLN A 35 -0.39 12.38 9.77
C GLN A 35 -0.10 12.96 11.15
N GLN A 36 0.58 12.23 12.05
CA GLN A 36 0.94 12.72 13.38
C GLN A 36 1.83 13.96 13.30
N VAL A 37 2.86 13.92 12.45
CA VAL A 37 3.76 15.08 12.24
C VAL A 37 2.99 16.24 11.64
N ALA A 38 2.24 16.00 10.57
CA ALA A 38 1.43 17.02 9.90
C ALA A 38 0.43 17.68 10.86
N TYR A 39 -0.30 16.88 11.66
CA TYR A 39 -1.29 17.34 12.62
C TYR A 39 -0.66 18.06 13.80
N SER A 40 0.47 17.57 14.32
CA SER A 40 1.08 18.14 15.51
C SER A 40 1.75 19.48 15.24
N LEU A 41 2.39 19.65 14.07
CA LEU A 41 3.25 20.81 13.79
C LEU A 41 2.59 21.87 12.91
N SER A 42 1.60 21.52 12.10
CA SER A 42 0.98 22.47 11.16
C SER A 42 -0.16 23.27 11.78
N ASP A 43 -0.38 24.47 11.26
CA ASP A 43 -1.56 25.27 11.59
C ASP A 43 -2.82 24.71 10.91
N LYS A 44 -2.67 24.31 9.64
CA LYS A 44 -3.74 23.77 8.82
C LYS A 44 -3.23 22.65 7.91
N ILE A 45 -4.08 21.64 7.72
CA ILE A 45 -3.88 20.55 6.76
C ILE A 45 -4.92 20.70 5.64
N PHE A 46 -4.46 20.65 4.40
CA PHE A 46 -5.30 20.56 3.22
C PHE A 46 -5.14 19.16 2.65
N SER A 47 -6.24 18.42 2.53
CA SER A 47 -6.18 17.05 2.04
C SER A 47 -7.09 16.86 0.84
N TYR A 48 -6.62 16.02 -0.06
CA TYR A 48 -7.50 15.32 -0.99
C TYR A 48 -7.18 13.84 -0.85
N SER A 49 -8.14 13.09 -0.32
CA SER A 49 -8.10 11.64 -0.31
C SER A 49 -9.19 11.15 -1.27
N PRO A 50 -8.85 10.38 -2.32
CA PRO A 50 -9.84 9.54 -2.97
C PRO A 50 -10.62 8.74 -1.92
N GLU A 51 -11.91 8.48 -2.17
CA GLU A 51 -12.81 7.83 -1.20
C GLU A 51 -12.25 6.51 -0.67
N THR A 52 -11.55 5.75 -1.50
CA THR A 52 -11.00 4.44 -1.14
C THR A 52 -9.57 4.50 -0.57
N PHE A 53 -8.93 5.67 -0.57
CA PHE A 53 -7.50 5.81 -0.22
C PHE A 53 -7.25 6.20 1.23
N ASP A 54 -8.25 6.73 1.94
CA ASP A 54 -8.15 7.02 3.38
C ASP A 54 -6.89 7.77 3.83
N LEU A 55 -6.39 8.73 3.04
CA LEU A 55 -5.10 9.40 3.27
C LEU A 55 -5.05 10.23 4.56
N ASP A 56 -6.20 10.74 5.00
CA ASP A 56 -6.35 11.71 6.09
C ASP A 56 -7.20 11.21 7.27
N VAL A 57 -7.45 9.91 7.38
CA VAL A 57 -8.38 9.32 8.36
C VAL A 57 -7.95 9.54 9.81
N ALA A 58 -6.67 9.37 10.15
CA ALA A 58 -6.19 9.60 11.52
C ALA A 58 -6.30 11.09 11.92
N ALA A 59 -5.93 11.99 11.00
CA ALA A 59 -6.08 13.44 11.19
C ALA A 59 -7.56 13.85 11.36
N LYS A 60 -8.47 13.30 10.54
CA LYS A 60 -9.93 13.51 10.69
C LYS A 60 -10.44 13.04 12.05
N SER A 61 -9.95 11.89 12.51
CA SER A 61 -10.32 11.32 13.81
C SER A 61 -9.88 12.22 14.97
N TRP A 62 -8.62 12.65 14.98
CA TRP A 62 -8.09 13.57 16.01
C TRP A 62 -8.80 14.93 15.97
N GLU A 63 -9.07 15.44 14.77
CA GLU A 63 -9.82 16.67 14.59
C GLU A 63 -11.26 16.55 15.15
N SER A 64 -11.96 15.46 14.85
CA SER A 64 -13.32 15.23 15.33
C SER A 64 -13.37 15.02 16.84
N ALA A 65 -12.34 14.40 17.41
CA ALA A 65 -12.17 14.22 18.85
C ALA A 65 -11.73 15.50 19.59
N GLY A 66 -11.44 16.59 18.86
CA GLY A 66 -11.00 17.85 19.44
C GLY A 66 -9.60 17.80 20.06
N GLU A 67 -8.75 16.88 19.59
CA GLU A 67 -7.38 16.76 20.06
C GLU A 67 -6.57 18.02 19.71
N GLN A 68 -5.74 18.48 20.65
CA GLN A 68 -4.93 19.67 20.44
C GLN A 68 -3.58 19.31 19.84
N ASN A 69 -3.15 20.09 18.85
CA ASN A 69 -1.80 20.05 18.28
C ASN A 69 -0.74 20.56 19.27
N ALA A 70 0.52 20.61 18.83
CA ALA A 70 1.62 21.04 19.67
C ALA A 70 1.61 22.53 20.04
N HIS A 71 0.81 23.34 19.33
CA HIS A 71 0.64 24.77 19.58
C HIS A 71 -0.54 25.08 20.51
N GLY A 72 -1.21 24.06 21.05
CA GLY A 72 -2.27 24.19 22.06
C GLY A 72 -3.67 24.44 21.50
N TYR A 73 -3.89 24.25 20.20
CA TYR A 73 -5.21 24.37 19.56
C TYR A 73 -5.44 23.21 18.58
N LYS A 74 -6.67 23.06 18.08
CA LYS A 74 -6.99 22.02 17.09
C LYS A 74 -6.41 22.38 15.73
N THR A 75 -5.64 21.50 15.10
CA THR A 75 -5.21 21.71 13.70
C THR A 75 -6.44 21.69 12.80
N GLY A 76 -6.62 22.74 12.00
CA GLY A 76 -7.74 22.77 11.05
C GLY A 76 -7.48 21.78 9.93
N LEU A 77 -8.44 20.90 9.64
CA LEU A 77 -8.38 20.02 8.48
C LEU A 77 -9.40 20.46 7.44
N ALA A 78 -8.95 20.61 6.20
CA ALA A 78 -9.79 20.92 5.06
C ALA A 78 -9.67 19.80 4.02
N SER A 79 -10.51 18.77 4.15
CA SER A 79 -10.67 17.70 3.17
C SER A 79 -11.52 18.18 2.00
N MET A 80 -10.93 18.23 0.81
CA MET A 80 -11.56 18.82 -0.38
C MET A 80 -12.14 17.76 -1.31
N GLU A 81 -13.18 18.15 -2.04
CA GLU A 81 -13.84 17.30 -3.06
C GLU A 81 -13.00 17.15 -4.34
N THR A 82 -12.05 18.07 -4.58
CA THR A 82 -11.24 18.07 -5.80
C THR A 82 -9.76 18.23 -5.49
N ARG A 83 -8.92 17.55 -6.30
CA ARG A 83 -7.45 17.62 -6.23
C ARG A 83 -6.96 19.07 -6.35
N SER A 84 -7.49 19.82 -7.31
CA SER A 84 -7.15 21.24 -7.53
C SER A 84 -7.65 22.16 -6.39
N GLY A 85 -8.78 21.81 -5.77
CA GLY A 85 -9.33 22.53 -4.62
C GLY A 85 -8.39 22.50 -3.41
N ALA A 86 -7.80 21.34 -3.12
CA ALA A 86 -6.82 21.19 -2.03
C ALA A 86 -5.63 22.16 -2.20
N GLY A 87 -5.07 22.24 -3.40
CA GLY A 87 -3.99 23.17 -3.71
C GLY A 87 -4.43 24.64 -3.69
N SER A 88 -5.58 24.96 -4.30
CA SER A 88 -6.08 26.34 -4.39
C SER A 88 -6.37 26.94 -3.02
N ILE A 89 -6.93 26.15 -2.11
CA ILE A 89 -7.23 26.60 -0.75
C ILE A 89 -5.94 26.70 0.08
N ALA A 90 -4.97 25.81 -0.10
CA ALA A 90 -3.65 25.95 0.51
C ALA A 90 -2.96 27.26 0.08
N LEU A 91 -2.99 27.58 -1.21
CA LEU A 91 -2.46 28.84 -1.74
C LEU A 91 -3.21 30.06 -1.18
N GLY A 92 -4.54 30.01 -1.17
CA GLY A 92 -5.39 31.11 -0.70
C GLY A 92 -5.38 31.33 0.81
N TYR A 93 -4.98 30.33 1.59
CA TYR A 93 -5.11 30.33 3.05
C TYR A 93 -4.43 31.53 3.72
N MET A 94 -3.17 31.79 3.36
CA MET A 94 -2.42 32.91 3.91
C MET A 94 -3.01 34.27 3.49
N PHE A 95 -3.60 34.34 2.30
CA PHE A 95 -4.20 35.57 1.77
C PHE A 95 -5.64 35.79 2.26
N SER A 96 -6.15 34.90 3.10
CA SER A 96 -7.44 35.10 3.77
C SER A 96 -7.37 36.34 4.67
N LYS A 97 -8.44 37.14 4.65
CA LYS A 97 -8.56 38.33 5.52
C LYS A 97 -8.51 37.99 7.01
N ASP A 98 -8.89 36.75 7.34
CA ASP A 98 -8.96 36.25 8.71
C ASP A 98 -7.70 35.48 9.14
N PHE A 99 -6.65 35.47 8.31
CA PHE A 99 -5.41 34.79 8.65
C PHE A 99 -4.65 35.54 9.76
N ASP A 100 -4.33 34.83 10.84
CA ASP A 100 -3.53 35.38 11.93
C ASP A 100 -2.05 35.44 11.51
N LEU A 101 -1.57 36.66 11.25
CA LEU A 101 -0.17 36.92 10.87
C LEU A 101 0.85 36.37 11.87
N LYS A 102 0.49 36.17 13.15
CA LYS A 102 1.38 35.54 14.13
C LYS A 102 1.70 34.10 13.77
N LYS A 103 0.83 33.42 13.03
CA LYS A 103 0.97 32.02 12.62
C LYS A 103 1.73 31.83 11.32
N ARG A 104 2.20 32.90 10.69
CA ARG A 104 2.94 32.86 9.41
C ARG A 104 4.19 31.98 9.43
N HIS A 105 4.82 31.81 10.59
CA HIS A 105 6.01 30.97 10.77
C HIS A 105 5.66 29.49 11.06
N ILE A 106 4.38 29.18 11.27
CA ILE A 106 3.90 27.82 11.52
C ILE A 106 3.66 27.14 10.16
N PRO A 107 4.14 25.91 9.94
CA PRO A 107 3.92 25.20 8.69
C PRO A 107 2.45 25.00 8.33
N GLN A 108 2.18 24.86 7.04
CA GLN A 108 0.95 24.28 6.52
C GLN A 108 1.29 22.99 5.76
N SER A 109 0.43 21.99 5.90
CA SER A 109 0.63 20.68 5.29
C SER A 109 -0.40 20.39 4.21
N ILE A 110 0.03 19.73 3.14
CA ILE A 110 -0.84 19.10 2.16
C ILE A 110 -0.70 17.58 2.30
N VAL A 111 -1.82 16.86 2.40
CA VAL A 111 -1.83 15.38 2.40
C VAL A 111 -2.53 14.91 1.14
N ALA A 112 -1.80 14.21 0.26
CA ALA A 112 -2.32 13.80 -1.03
C ALA A 112 -1.62 12.54 -1.56
N SER A 113 -2.15 11.96 -2.62
CA SER A 113 -1.46 10.91 -3.39
C SER A 113 -0.62 11.51 -4.52
N SER A 114 0.33 10.74 -5.05
CA SER A 114 1.12 11.12 -6.23
C SER A 114 0.25 11.44 -7.45
N GLY A 115 -0.86 10.72 -7.67
CA GLY A 115 -1.84 11.02 -8.71
C GLY A 115 -2.52 12.41 -8.58
N SER A 116 -2.39 13.06 -7.42
CA SER A 116 -2.88 14.43 -7.20
C SER A 116 -1.88 15.52 -7.59
N LEU A 117 -0.59 15.17 -7.74
CA LEU A 117 0.48 16.15 -7.97
C LEU A 117 0.30 16.96 -9.25
N ALA A 118 -0.12 16.32 -10.35
CA ALA A 118 -0.39 17.01 -11.61
C ALA A 118 -1.46 18.10 -11.48
N HIS A 119 -2.47 17.86 -10.63
CA HIS A 119 -3.58 18.78 -10.37
C HIS A 119 -3.20 19.87 -9.35
N LEU A 120 -2.29 19.57 -8.44
CA LEU A 120 -1.75 20.51 -7.46
C LEU A 120 -0.69 21.43 -8.05
N ARG A 121 -0.07 21.06 -9.18
CA ARG A 121 1.01 21.79 -9.84
C ARG A 121 0.79 23.31 -9.90
N PRO A 122 -0.34 23.85 -10.40
CA PRO A 122 -0.49 25.30 -10.52
C PRO A 122 -0.44 26.02 -9.17
N ALA A 123 -0.97 25.41 -8.11
CA ALA A 123 -0.92 25.97 -6.77
C ALA A 123 0.48 25.86 -6.15
N LEU A 124 1.14 24.71 -6.35
CA LEU A 124 2.50 24.48 -5.86
C LEU A 124 3.52 25.39 -6.53
N ASP A 125 3.36 25.71 -7.82
CA ASP A 125 4.18 26.68 -8.54
C ASP A 125 4.08 28.08 -7.91
N GLN A 126 2.86 28.54 -7.62
CA GLN A 126 2.67 29.83 -6.93
C GLN A 126 3.24 29.82 -5.51
N LEU A 127 3.06 28.72 -4.76
CA LEU A 127 3.65 28.57 -3.42
C LEU A 127 5.19 28.54 -3.47
N ALA A 128 5.78 27.94 -4.50
CA ALA A 128 7.21 27.92 -4.75
C ALA A 128 7.78 29.31 -5.05
N LEU A 129 7.00 30.20 -5.68
CA LEU A 129 7.41 31.59 -5.91
C LEU A 129 7.22 32.49 -4.68
N LEU A 130 6.24 32.18 -3.85
CA LEU A 130 5.83 33.01 -2.71
C LEU A 130 6.44 32.56 -1.38
N TYR A 131 7.26 31.52 -1.33
CA TYR A 131 7.70 30.90 -0.06
C TYR A 131 8.40 31.83 0.93
N ASN A 132 9.09 32.89 0.46
CA ASN A 132 9.70 33.90 1.34
C ASN A 132 8.66 34.74 2.11
N VAL A 133 7.44 34.79 1.59
CA VAL A 133 6.32 35.49 2.20
C VAL A 133 5.22 34.54 2.67
N ALA A 134 5.22 33.29 2.24
CA ALA A 134 4.26 32.26 2.60
C ALA A 134 4.56 31.60 3.95
N ASN A 135 3.58 30.90 4.48
CA ASN A 135 3.85 29.87 5.48
C ASN A 135 4.77 28.80 4.89
N PRO A 136 5.70 28.22 5.67
CA PRO A 136 6.42 27.02 5.28
C PRO A 136 5.42 25.96 4.80
N THR A 137 5.57 25.50 3.56
CA THR A 137 4.64 24.54 2.96
C THR A 137 5.34 23.20 2.75
N VAL A 138 4.75 22.14 3.29
CA VAL A 138 5.16 20.75 3.03
C VAL A 138 3.98 19.96 2.46
N ALA A 139 4.20 19.18 1.41
CA ALA A 139 3.23 18.20 0.95
C ALA A 139 3.74 16.80 1.28
N HIS A 140 2.99 16.06 2.09
CA HIS A 140 3.22 14.65 2.36
C HIS A 140 2.41 13.83 1.36
N VAL A 141 3.15 13.11 0.51
CA VAL A 141 2.66 12.45 -0.69
C VAL A 141 2.80 10.94 -0.53
N ALA A 142 1.68 10.24 -0.45
CA ALA A 142 1.68 8.80 -0.62
C ALA A 142 1.89 8.47 -2.10
N ALA A 143 2.98 7.79 -2.45
CA ALA A 143 3.25 7.32 -3.80
C ALA A 143 2.29 6.18 -4.13
N VAL A 144 1.15 6.56 -4.71
CA VAL A 144 0.11 5.66 -5.19
C VAL A 144 -0.75 6.41 -6.21
N ASP A 145 -0.97 5.77 -7.36
CA ASP A 145 -1.88 6.24 -8.40
C ASP A 145 -2.61 5.05 -9.04
N TYR A 146 -3.63 5.33 -9.84
CA TYR A 146 -4.30 4.34 -10.67
C TYR A 146 -3.85 4.49 -12.13
N ALA A 147 -3.32 3.43 -12.73
CA ALA A 147 -2.93 3.43 -14.13
C ALA A 147 -3.90 2.59 -14.96
N ALA A 148 -4.76 3.26 -15.74
CA ALA A 148 -5.78 2.60 -16.56
C ALA A 148 -5.21 1.61 -17.61
N ASN A 149 -3.96 1.81 -18.03
CA ASN A 149 -3.29 0.96 -19.01
C ASN A 149 -2.41 -0.13 -18.37
N SER A 150 -2.34 -0.18 -17.04
CA SER A 150 -1.58 -1.19 -16.31
C SER A 150 -2.42 -2.44 -16.06
N SER A 151 -1.79 -3.62 -16.09
CA SER A 151 -2.40 -4.86 -15.61
C SER A 151 -2.58 -4.88 -14.09
N THR A 152 -1.92 -3.99 -13.34
CA THR A 152 -1.88 -3.99 -11.88
C THR A 152 -2.99 -3.18 -11.19
N GLY A 153 -3.63 -2.25 -11.91
CA GLY A 153 -4.55 -1.27 -11.32
C GLY A 153 -3.81 -0.18 -10.56
N PHE A 154 -3.36 -0.46 -9.32
CA PHE A 154 -2.53 0.49 -8.58
C PHE A 154 -1.05 0.43 -9.01
N VAL A 155 -0.43 1.60 -8.97
CA VAL A 155 0.98 1.80 -9.30
C VAL A 155 1.64 2.69 -8.26
N THR A 156 2.89 2.40 -7.90
CA THR A 156 3.68 3.25 -7.01
C THR A 156 4.38 4.31 -7.86
N ASP A 157 3.94 5.57 -7.77
CA ASP A 157 4.43 6.66 -8.62
C ASP A 157 5.34 7.64 -7.87
N TYR A 158 6.65 7.45 -8.03
CA TYR A 158 7.70 8.38 -7.60
C TYR A 158 8.10 9.37 -8.70
N VAL A 159 7.99 8.99 -9.98
CA VAL A 159 8.38 9.84 -11.11
C VAL A 159 7.62 11.16 -11.14
N SER A 160 6.33 11.18 -10.75
CA SER A 160 5.56 12.41 -10.62
C SER A 160 6.14 13.39 -9.58
N ALA A 161 6.64 12.87 -8.45
CA ALA A 161 7.27 13.69 -7.41
C ALA A 161 8.66 14.19 -7.84
N LEU A 162 9.47 13.33 -8.47
CA LEU A 162 10.79 13.68 -9.00
C LEU A 162 10.69 14.82 -10.02
N ARG A 163 9.81 14.67 -11.02
CA ARG A 163 9.59 15.68 -12.07
C ARG A 163 9.07 17.00 -11.50
N LEU A 164 8.08 16.94 -10.61
CA LEU A 164 7.50 18.15 -10.05
C LEU A 164 8.52 18.93 -9.18
N ALA A 165 9.32 18.21 -8.40
CA ALA A 165 10.35 18.83 -7.58
C ALA A 165 11.42 19.52 -8.42
N GLU A 166 11.84 18.89 -9.52
CA GLU A 166 12.77 19.46 -10.49
C GLU A 166 12.20 20.70 -11.19
N GLU A 167 11.00 20.59 -11.77
CA GLU A 167 10.41 21.65 -12.58
C GLU A 167 10.02 22.91 -11.78
N LEU A 168 9.61 22.74 -10.51
CA LEU A 168 9.18 23.84 -9.64
C LEU A 168 10.25 24.28 -8.64
N GLY A 169 11.40 23.60 -8.59
CA GLY A 169 12.46 23.85 -7.61
C GLY A 169 12.03 23.57 -6.16
N LEU A 170 11.17 22.56 -5.95
CA LEU A 170 10.75 22.13 -4.62
C LEU A 170 11.84 21.23 -4.01
N GLY A 171 11.95 21.24 -2.68
CA GLY A 171 12.70 20.19 -1.99
C GLY A 171 11.98 18.84 -2.08
N LEU A 172 12.71 17.73 -2.09
CA LEU A 172 12.13 16.38 -2.14
C LEU A 172 12.88 15.43 -1.20
N VAL A 173 12.15 14.89 -0.22
CA VAL A 173 12.62 13.89 0.75
C VAL A 173 11.85 12.60 0.56
N ALA A 174 12.54 11.46 0.52
CA ALA A 174 11.94 10.14 0.55
C ALA A 174 12.20 9.43 1.88
N SER A 175 11.20 8.68 2.35
CA SER A 175 11.41 7.72 3.43
C SER A 175 11.72 6.34 2.85
N ALA A 176 12.74 5.66 3.38
CA ALA A 176 13.15 4.32 2.97
C ALA A 176 12.44 3.21 3.77
N SER A 177 11.97 3.48 5.00
CA SER A 177 11.26 2.49 5.81
C SER A 177 10.24 3.13 6.76
N THR A 178 9.35 2.31 7.32
CA THR A 178 8.39 2.76 8.34
C THR A 178 9.08 3.28 9.60
N TYR A 179 10.27 2.76 9.94
CA TYR A 179 10.99 3.11 11.16
C TYR A 179 11.51 4.54 11.14
N GLU A 180 11.84 5.10 9.97
CA GLU A 180 12.29 6.49 9.83
C GLU A 180 11.19 7.46 9.39
N MET A 181 9.97 6.96 9.16
CA MET A 181 8.89 7.73 8.55
C MET A 181 8.55 9.00 9.33
N GLN A 182 8.54 8.93 10.67
CA GLN A 182 8.29 10.10 11.52
C GLN A 182 9.43 11.12 11.38
N HIS A 183 10.67 10.65 11.40
CA HIS A 183 11.87 11.48 11.27
C HIS A 183 11.91 12.19 9.92
N MET A 184 11.66 11.48 8.82
CA MET A 184 11.71 12.07 7.47
C MET A 184 10.54 12.99 7.19
N SER A 185 9.36 12.69 7.71
CA SER A 185 8.24 13.63 7.70
C SER A 185 8.58 14.91 8.46
N LEU A 186 9.17 14.80 9.66
CA LEU A 186 9.62 15.95 10.46
C LEU A 186 10.72 16.74 9.73
N PHE A 187 11.70 16.06 9.14
CA PHE A 187 12.78 16.68 8.38
C PHE A 187 12.25 17.45 7.17
N ALA A 188 11.30 16.90 6.42
CA ALA A 188 10.65 17.61 5.32
C ALA A 188 9.85 18.83 5.80
N THR A 189 9.18 18.73 6.96
CA THR A 189 8.50 19.89 7.58
C THR A 189 9.49 20.97 8.01
N LEU A 190 10.67 20.60 8.53
CA LEU A 190 11.74 21.55 8.85
C LEU A 190 12.33 22.18 7.59
N MET A 191 12.56 21.37 6.55
CA MET A 191 13.10 21.80 5.26
C MET A 191 12.18 22.81 4.56
N ALA A 192 10.87 22.76 4.81
CA ALA A 192 9.89 23.74 4.34
C ALA A 192 10.21 25.19 4.76
N SER A 193 11.02 25.40 5.79
CA SER A 193 11.53 26.73 6.21
C SER A 193 12.65 27.27 5.29
N ILE A 194 13.26 26.39 4.49
CA ILE A 194 14.29 26.72 3.50
C ILE A 194 13.64 26.85 2.12
N VAL A 195 12.88 25.84 1.71
CA VAL A 195 12.22 25.73 0.40
C VAL A 195 10.95 24.90 0.55
N PRO A 196 9.83 25.22 -0.12
CA PRO A 196 8.65 24.36 -0.10
C PRO A 196 9.02 22.93 -0.51
N SER A 197 8.52 21.97 0.24
CA SER A 197 9.06 20.61 0.26
C SER A 197 8.00 19.55 -0.01
N LEU A 198 8.39 18.49 -0.71
CA LEU A 198 7.64 17.25 -0.85
C LEU A 198 8.28 16.19 0.04
N HIS A 199 7.46 15.45 0.78
CA HIS A 199 7.84 14.22 1.45
C HIS A 199 7.12 13.07 0.75
N VAL A 200 7.83 12.09 0.21
CA VAL A 200 7.25 10.96 -0.51
C VAL A 200 7.58 9.63 0.16
N TYR A 201 6.62 8.71 0.14
CA TYR A 201 6.77 7.35 0.66
C TYR A 201 5.82 6.39 -0.07
N ASP A 202 6.12 5.10 -0.07
CA ASP A 202 5.24 4.10 -0.68
C ASP A 202 3.85 4.08 -0.02
N GLY A 203 2.80 4.34 -0.82
CA GLY A 203 1.42 4.43 -0.35
C GLY A 203 0.66 3.10 -0.35
N ILE A 204 1.16 2.10 -1.07
CA ILE A 204 0.47 0.82 -1.28
C ILE A 204 0.78 -0.16 -0.16
N THR A 205 2.07 -0.39 0.10
CA THR A 205 2.58 -1.42 1.01
C THR A 205 2.98 -0.79 2.34
N VAL A 206 4.00 0.08 2.34
CA VAL A 206 4.60 0.64 3.56
C VAL A 206 3.64 1.56 4.29
N GLY A 207 2.88 2.37 3.54
CA GLY A 207 1.86 3.27 4.06
C GLY A 207 0.85 2.61 5.00
N ARG A 208 0.57 1.30 4.78
CA ARG A 208 -0.53 0.54 5.39
C ARG A 208 -0.07 -0.66 6.24
N GLU A 209 1.19 -1.03 6.15
CA GLU A 209 1.75 -2.08 7.00
C GLU A 209 1.72 -1.63 8.47
N THR A 210 1.13 -2.46 9.34
CA THR A 210 1.21 -2.24 10.78
C THR A 210 2.49 -2.89 11.30
N THR A 211 3.38 -2.09 11.89
CA THR A 211 4.63 -2.57 12.49
C THR A 211 4.89 -1.91 13.84
N ARG A 212 5.75 -2.52 14.67
CA ARG A 212 6.16 -1.96 15.95
C ARG A 212 7.30 -0.97 15.76
N ILE A 213 7.11 0.26 16.18
CA ILE A 213 8.10 1.34 16.14
C ILE A 213 8.46 1.69 17.57
N ILE A 214 9.75 1.80 17.89
CA ILE A 214 10.25 1.81 19.28
C ILE A 214 10.39 3.23 19.83
N ASP A 215 10.79 4.16 18.99
CA ASP A 215 11.29 5.49 19.30
C ASP A 215 10.37 6.60 18.78
N VAL A 216 9.07 6.33 18.72
CA VAL A 216 8.08 7.32 18.27
C VAL A 216 8.06 8.52 19.22
N LEU A 217 8.33 9.70 18.68
CA LEU A 217 8.18 10.94 19.43
C LEU A 217 6.70 11.21 19.70
N ASP A 218 6.36 11.54 20.94
CA ASP A 218 5.04 12.04 21.28
C ASP A 218 4.86 13.47 20.73
N LYS A 219 3.64 14.00 20.86
CA LYS A 219 3.32 15.37 20.45
C LYS A 219 4.27 16.43 21.05
N SER A 220 4.62 16.30 22.33
CA SER A 220 5.50 17.28 22.99
C SER A 220 6.96 17.14 22.54
N GLY A 221 7.43 15.90 22.38
CA GLY A 221 8.73 15.57 21.83
C GLY A 221 8.92 16.10 20.42
N LEU A 222 7.92 15.93 19.55
CA LEU A 222 7.92 16.50 18.19
C LEU A 222 8.10 18.03 18.23
N LYS A 223 7.34 18.73 19.07
CA LYS A 223 7.43 20.20 19.18
C LYS A 223 8.79 20.66 19.68
N LYS A 224 9.27 20.02 20.75
CA LYS A 224 10.55 20.36 21.36
C LYS A 224 11.70 20.17 20.36
N THR A 225 11.70 19.03 19.66
CA THR A 225 12.68 18.70 18.63
C THR A 225 12.61 19.71 17.48
N TYR A 226 11.41 20.01 16.98
CA TYR A 226 11.20 20.99 15.91
C TYR A 226 11.73 22.38 16.29
N ASP A 227 11.41 22.86 17.50
CA ASP A 227 11.86 24.16 17.99
C ASP A 227 13.37 24.20 18.25
N ALA A 228 13.94 23.13 18.80
CA ALA A 228 15.36 23.02 19.09
C ALA A 228 16.19 23.11 17.80
N ILE A 229 15.78 22.38 16.76
CA ILE A 229 16.47 22.38 15.47
C ILE A 229 16.37 23.75 14.80
N LEU A 230 15.19 24.36 14.74
CA LEU A 230 15.05 25.71 14.15
C LEU A 230 15.74 26.82 14.96
N GLY A 231 15.92 26.59 16.27
CA GLY A 231 16.65 27.49 17.15
C GLY A 231 18.18 27.36 17.06
N ASP A 232 18.70 26.36 16.36
CA ASP A 232 20.13 26.13 16.22
C ASP A 232 20.82 27.29 15.48
N SER A 233 21.79 27.93 16.14
CA SER A 233 22.51 29.07 15.59
C SER A 233 23.27 28.75 14.30
N SER A 234 23.74 27.50 14.14
CA SER A 234 24.50 27.03 12.98
C SER A 234 23.72 27.17 11.67
N LEU A 235 22.40 27.19 11.72
CA LEU A 235 21.55 27.44 10.55
C LEU A 235 21.69 28.87 10.02
N THR A 236 21.98 29.84 10.90
CA THR A 236 22.06 31.28 10.58
C THR A 236 23.47 31.80 10.30
N GLU A 237 24.53 31.00 10.53
CA GLU A 237 25.93 31.44 10.54
C GLU A 237 26.51 31.91 9.19
N LYS A 238 25.88 31.57 8.04
CA LYS A 238 26.34 32.01 6.71
C LYS A 238 25.24 32.79 5.98
N LYS A 239 25.42 34.11 5.87
CA LYS A 239 24.51 35.06 5.19
C LYS A 239 24.34 34.83 3.67
N HIS A 240 25.15 33.95 3.06
CA HIS A 240 25.18 33.68 1.61
C HIS A 240 25.28 32.17 1.27
N SER A 241 24.65 31.29 2.05
CA SER A 241 24.53 29.87 1.68
C SER A 241 23.39 29.68 0.70
N ASP A 242 23.63 28.93 -0.37
CA ASP A 242 22.59 28.34 -1.23
C ASP A 242 21.72 27.34 -0.45
N ASN A 243 20.67 26.86 -1.11
CA ASN A 243 19.73 25.91 -0.50
C ASN A 243 20.41 24.58 -0.15
N GLU A 244 21.36 24.10 -0.97
CA GLU A 244 22.15 22.90 -0.72
C GLU A 244 22.89 22.97 0.63
N GLY A 245 23.73 24.00 0.82
CA GLY A 245 24.45 24.19 2.07
C GLY A 245 23.56 24.49 3.29
N ARG A 246 22.32 24.97 3.08
CA ARG A 246 21.33 25.12 4.15
C ARG A 246 20.71 23.78 4.54
N VAL A 247 20.37 22.94 3.57
CA VAL A 247 19.79 21.60 3.79
C VAL A 247 20.80 20.67 4.45
N SER A 248 22.05 20.66 4.01
CA SER A 248 23.12 19.87 4.66
C SER A 248 23.33 20.26 6.13
N ARG A 249 23.28 21.56 6.45
CA ARG A 249 23.36 22.03 7.85
C ARG A 249 22.12 21.67 8.66
N LEU A 250 20.93 21.77 8.05
CA LEU A 250 19.69 21.34 8.67
C LEU A 250 19.74 19.86 9.05
N LEU A 251 20.25 18.99 8.16
CA LEU A 251 20.41 17.57 8.45
C LEU A 251 21.40 17.32 9.59
N LYS A 252 22.50 18.09 9.66
CA LYS A 252 23.45 18.01 10.78
C LYS A 252 22.80 18.41 12.11
N ALA A 253 22.05 19.51 12.15
CA ALA A 253 21.31 19.92 13.35
C ALA A 253 20.24 18.88 13.74
N PHE A 254 19.54 18.33 12.75
CA PHE A 254 18.56 17.26 12.91
C PHE A 254 19.16 16.01 13.55
N ASN A 255 20.28 15.53 13.02
CA ASN A 255 21.04 14.39 13.54
C ASN A 255 21.55 14.64 14.97
N ASN A 256 22.05 15.84 15.26
CA ASN A 256 22.55 16.20 16.58
C ASN A 256 21.44 16.17 17.64
N GLU A 257 20.24 16.67 17.32
CA GLU A 257 19.11 16.69 18.26
C GLU A 257 18.54 15.28 18.49
N LEU A 258 18.43 14.47 17.43
CA LEU A 258 17.85 13.12 17.52
C LEU A 258 18.86 12.02 17.91
N GLY A 259 20.16 12.31 17.86
CA GLY A 259 21.20 11.30 18.04
C GLY A 259 21.26 10.29 16.90
N THR A 260 20.90 10.71 15.69
CA THR A 260 20.88 9.88 14.47
C THR A 260 22.04 10.24 13.54
N GLU A 261 22.26 9.45 12.49
CA GLU A 261 23.34 9.66 11.51
C GLU A 261 22.83 9.62 10.07
N TYR A 262 21.63 10.16 9.84
CA TYR A 262 21.07 10.21 8.49
C TYR A 262 21.95 11.01 7.53
N LYS A 263 22.07 10.55 6.30
CA LYS A 263 22.75 11.27 5.21
C LYS A 263 21.76 11.60 4.08
N LEU A 264 22.10 12.59 3.26
CA LEU A 264 21.34 12.90 2.03
C LEU A 264 21.41 11.72 1.06
N PHE A 265 22.58 11.08 0.99
CA PHE A 265 22.87 9.87 0.23
C PHE A 265 23.44 8.80 1.18
N GLU A 266 22.83 7.63 1.24
CA GLU A 266 23.25 6.56 2.14
C GLU A 266 23.80 5.36 1.39
N TYR A 267 25.02 4.97 1.73
CA TYR A 267 25.66 3.79 1.18
C TYR A 267 25.35 2.53 1.99
N SER A 268 25.14 1.41 1.31
CA SER A 268 25.05 0.07 1.91
C SER A 268 25.63 -0.98 0.97
N GLY A 269 26.45 -1.89 1.49
CA GLY A 269 27.06 -2.97 0.73
C GLY A 269 28.55 -3.12 1.00
N HIS A 270 29.29 -3.63 0.02
CA HIS A 270 30.71 -3.96 0.16
C HIS A 270 31.57 -2.72 0.43
N ALA A 271 32.63 -2.81 1.24
CA ALA A 271 33.48 -1.64 1.55
C ALA A 271 34.25 -1.11 0.32
N GLU A 272 34.56 -2.00 -0.63
CA GLU A 272 35.23 -1.69 -1.90
C GLU A 272 34.36 -2.20 -3.07
N PRO A 273 33.25 -1.54 -3.40
CA PRO A 273 32.36 -1.98 -4.48
C PRO A 273 33.00 -1.78 -5.85
N GLU A 274 32.78 -2.71 -6.78
CA GLU A 274 33.09 -2.54 -8.21
C GLU A 274 31.89 -1.97 -8.97
N SER A 275 30.68 -2.30 -8.52
CA SER A 275 29.41 -1.83 -9.06
C SER A 275 28.56 -1.23 -7.95
N VAL A 276 27.87 -0.12 -8.24
CA VAL A 276 26.92 0.53 -7.31
C VAL A 276 25.57 0.74 -8.00
N LEU A 277 24.48 0.46 -7.29
CA LEU A 277 23.11 0.80 -7.71
C LEU A 277 22.62 2.05 -6.95
N VAL A 278 22.24 3.10 -7.65
CA VAL A 278 21.60 4.28 -7.08
C VAL A 278 20.08 4.09 -7.14
N VAL A 279 19.40 4.25 -6.00
CA VAL A 279 17.97 4.01 -5.85
C VAL A 279 17.28 5.19 -5.17
N PHE A 280 16.02 5.42 -5.54
CA PHE A 280 15.12 6.38 -4.89
C PHE A 280 13.78 5.71 -4.66
N GLY A 281 13.14 5.99 -3.53
CA GLY A 281 11.86 5.39 -3.14
C GLY A 281 11.94 4.71 -1.79
N THR A 282 10.90 3.96 -1.45
CA THR A 282 10.78 3.31 -0.13
C THR A 282 11.15 1.85 -0.22
N VAL A 283 10.33 1.07 -0.94
CA VAL A 283 10.53 -0.38 -1.08
C VAL A 283 11.82 -0.67 -1.84
N GLU A 284 12.11 0.11 -2.89
CA GLU A 284 13.33 0.03 -3.68
C GLU A 284 14.57 0.22 -2.81
N ALA A 285 14.59 1.28 -2.00
CA ALA A 285 15.72 1.61 -1.13
C ALA A 285 15.94 0.57 -0.03
N SER A 286 14.88 0.15 0.66
CA SER A 286 14.98 -0.84 1.74
C SER A 286 15.42 -2.20 1.20
N LEU A 287 14.79 -2.72 0.14
CA LEU A 287 15.15 -4.01 -0.43
C LEU A 287 16.57 -4.02 -0.97
N ALA A 288 16.94 -3.04 -1.80
CA ALA A 288 18.27 -2.97 -2.39
C ALA A 288 19.35 -2.91 -1.31
N SER A 289 19.16 -2.09 -0.27
CA SER A 289 20.12 -1.96 0.84
C SER A 289 20.27 -3.26 1.63
N GLN A 290 19.17 -3.95 1.94
CA GLN A 290 19.21 -5.23 2.67
C GLN A 290 19.91 -6.32 1.84
N ILE A 291 19.60 -6.40 0.55
CA ILE A 291 20.18 -7.41 -0.35
C ILE A 291 21.66 -7.13 -0.60
N ALA A 292 22.06 -5.88 -0.80
CA ALA A 292 23.45 -5.50 -0.98
C ALA A 292 24.31 -5.88 0.25
N ARG A 293 23.80 -5.70 1.47
CA ARG A 293 24.46 -6.17 2.70
C ARG A 293 24.62 -7.69 2.71
N ALA A 294 23.54 -8.42 2.42
CA ALA A 294 23.57 -9.89 2.37
C ALA A 294 24.49 -10.45 1.28
N LEU A 295 24.57 -9.81 0.10
CA LEU A 295 25.49 -10.19 -0.97
C LEU A 295 26.94 -9.82 -0.62
N SER A 296 27.16 -8.68 0.05
CA SER A 296 28.47 -8.26 0.54
C SER A 296 29.06 -9.26 1.54
N GLU A 297 28.25 -9.83 2.44
CA GLU A 297 28.68 -10.90 3.36
C GLU A 297 29.18 -12.15 2.62
N LYS A 298 28.70 -12.38 1.40
CA LYS A 298 29.16 -13.46 0.50
C LYS A 298 30.37 -13.05 -0.35
N GLY A 299 30.95 -11.87 -0.11
CA GLY A 299 32.11 -11.35 -0.84
C GLY A 299 31.81 -10.75 -2.21
N ILE A 300 30.52 -10.52 -2.54
CA ILE A 300 30.13 -9.87 -3.79
C ILE A 300 30.36 -8.37 -3.64
N LYS A 301 31.20 -7.80 -4.51
CA LYS A 301 31.64 -6.40 -4.47
C LYS A 301 30.60 -5.44 -5.06
N ILE A 302 29.43 -5.39 -4.44
CA ILE A 302 28.34 -4.52 -4.85
C ILE A 302 27.93 -3.58 -3.73
N GLY A 303 27.54 -2.37 -4.12
CA GLY A 303 27.01 -1.35 -3.24
C GLY A 303 25.67 -0.81 -3.72
N VAL A 304 24.95 -0.16 -2.82
CA VAL A 304 23.71 0.57 -3.09
C VAL A 304 23.84 1.95 -2.47
N ILE A 305 23.43 2.98 -3.21
CA ILE A 305 23.26 4.35 -2.71
C ILE A 305 21.77 4.67 -2.70
N ASN A 306 21.20 4.83 -1.51
CA ASN A 306 19.86 5.34 -1.31
C ASN A 306 19.87 6.87 -1.37
N VAL A 307 19.09 7.45 -2.28
CA VAL A 307 18.86 8.89 -2.36
C VAL A 307 17.70 9.27 -1.45
N ARG A 308 18.02 9.78 -0.26
CA ARG A 308 17.00 10.23 0.71
C ARG A 308 16.52 11.64 0.40
N VAL A 309 17.45 12.56 0.11
CA VAL A 309 17.12 13.93 -0.30
C VAL A 309 17.50 14.09 -1.76
N TYR A 310 16.50 14.07 -2.63
CA TYR A 310 16.71 14.20 -4.08
C TYR A 310 16.80 15.66 -4.51
N ARG A 311 16.07 16.56 -3.83
CA ARG A 311 16.16 18.01 -4.06
C ARG A 311 16.27 18.78 -2.75
N PRO A 312 17.19 19.75 -2.66
CA PRO A 312 18.26 20.02 -3.63
C PRO A 312 19.26 18.85 -3.72
N PHE A 313 19.81 18.58 -4.91
CA PHE A 313 20.74 17.47 -5.13
C PHE A 313 22.16 17.94 -4.78
N VAL A 314 22.64 17.62 -3.58
CA VAL A 314 23.95 18.08 -3.09
C VAL A 314 25.06 17.22 -3.69
N GLU A 315 25.61 17.65 -4.82
CA GLU A 315 26.58 16.88 -5.61
C GLU A 315 27.81 16.48 -4.80
N GLU A 316 28.33 17.36 -3.93
CA GLU A 316 29.52 17.05 -3.14
C GLU A 316 29.28 15.89 -2.17
N GLU A 317 28.11 15.84 -1.53
CA GLU A 317 27.76 14.74 -0.62
C GLU A 317 27.49 13.43 -1.38
N PHE A 318 26.94 13.51 -2.60
CA PHE A 318 26.79 12.32 -3.46
C PHE A 318 28.15 11.73 -3.83
N LEU A 319 29.09 12.58 -4.25
CA LEU A 319 30.44 12.17 -4.66
C LEU A 319 31.28 11.64 -3.48
N GLU A 320 31.09 12.20 -2.27
CA GLU A 320 31.77 11.72 -1.06
C GLU A 320 31.38 10.27 -0.70
N VAL A 321 30.13 9.88 -1.01
CA VAL A 321 29.60 8.55 -0.75
C VAL A 321 30.08 7.52 -1.78
N LEU A 322 30.55 7.96 -2.95
CA LEU A 322 31.03 7.09 -4.02
C LEU A 322 32.48 6.62 -3.78
N ALA A 323 32.65 5.32 -3.55
CA ALA A 323 33.98 4.75 -3.33
C ALA A 323 34.89 4.86 -4.59
N PRO A 324 36.21 5.11 -4.43
CA PRO A 324 37.15 5.17 -5.57
C PRO A 324 37.27 3.87 -6.38
N SER A 325 36.85 2.74 -5.82
CA SER A 325 36.88 1.42 -6.48
C SER A 325 35.77 1.24 -7.52
N VAL A 326 34.76 2.12 -7.53
CA VAL A 326 33.58 1.97 -8.38
C VAL A 326 33.95 2.10 -9.85
N GLN A 327 33.47 1.15 -10.65
CA GLN A 327 33.67 1.10 -12.09
C GLN A 327 32.35 1.26 -12.85
N ASN A 328 31.25 0.80 -12.26
CA ASN A 328 29.91 0.88 -12.83
C ASN A 328 28.94 1.51 -11.83
N VAL A 329 28.16 2.50 -12.29
CA VAL A 329 27.04 3.10 -11.57
C VAL A 329 25.77 2.78 -12.34
N ALA A 330 24.95 1.88 -11.83
CA ALA A 330 23.61 1.68 -12.34
C ALA A 330 22.64 2.57 -11.57
N VAL A 331 21.64 3.11 -12.26
CA VAL A 331 20.57 3.89 -11.64
C VAL A 331 19.26 3.14 -11.83
N LEU A 332 18.56 2.87 -10.73
CA LEU A 332 17.22 2.29 -10.79
C LEU A 332 16.21 3.40 -11.07
N GLY A 333 15.93 3.61 -12.35
CA GLY A 333 15.22 4.77 -12.86
C GLY A 333 13.74 4.51 -13.10
N GLN A 334 12.85 5.03 -12.25
CA GLN A 334 11.42 4.89 -12.52
C GLN A 334 11.00 5.78 -13.71
N VAL A 335 10.23 5.21 -14.63
CA VAL A 335 9.57 5.90 -15.75
C VAL A 335 8.06 5.64 -15.72
N LEU A 336 7.30 6.41 -16.50
CA LEU A 336 5.84 6.44 -16.39
C LEU A 336 5.16 5.10 -16.67
N ASP A 337 5.63 4.37 -17.68
CA ASP A 337 5.00 3.14 -18.18
C ASP A 337 6.02 2.26 -18.92
N GLN A 338 5.55 1.08 -19.34
CA GLN A 338 6.38 0.09 -20.03
C GLN A 338 6.89 0.58 -21.40
N SER A 339 6.18 1.50 -22.05
CA SER A 339 6.64 2.05 -23.33
C SER A 339 7.90 2.89 -23.15
N ALA A 340 7.95 3.70 -22.08
CA ALA A 340 9.12 4.50 -21.71
C ALA A 340 10.30 3.61 -21.26
N VAL A 341 10.05 2.43 -20.69
CA VAL A 341 11.11 1.45 -20.37
C VAL A 341 11.82 1.00 -21.65
N THR A 342 11.07 0.69 -22.71
CA THR A 342 11.62 0.20 -23.99
C THR A 342 12.18 1.29 -24.90
N ASP A 343 11.87 2.57 -24.64
CA ASP A 343 12.29 3.70 -25.49
C ASP A 343 13.70 4.18 -25.11
N ASP A 344 14.71 3.83 -25.91
CA ASP A 344 16.11 4.23 -25.69
C ASP A 344 16.35 5.76 -25.68
N THR A 345 15.40 6.56 -26.18
CA THR A 345 15.50 8.03 -26.17
C THR A 345 15.02 8.66 -24.87
N GLN A 346 14.30 7.89 -24.04
CA GLN A 346 13.83 8.33 -22.74
C GLN A 346 14.76 7.83 -21.63
N HIS A 347 15.10 8.76 -20.74
CA HIS A 347 15.87 8.50 -19.54
C HIS A 347 15.07 8.86 -18.29
N SER A 348 15.37 8.19 -17.18
CA SER A 348 14.80 8.54 -15.88
C SER A 348 15.42 9.84 -15.33
N ASN A 349 14.64 10.62 -14.56
CA ASN A 349 15.10 11.87 -13.95
C ASN A 349 16.29 11.63 -12.98
N LEU A 350 16.23 10.54 -12.21
CA LEU A 350 17.31 10.18 -11.31
C LEU A 350 18.62 9.88 -12.07
N TYR A 351 18.52 9.19 -13.21
CA TYR A 351 19.70 8.90 -14.04
C TYR A 351 20.32 10.17 -14.59
N THR A 352 19.51 11.13 -15.07
CA THR A 352 20.04 12.38 -15.63
C THR A 352 20.82 13.19 -14.60
N ASP A 353 20.37 13.23 -13.34
CA ASP A 353 21.09 13.93 -12.28
C ASP A 353 22.38 13.21 -11.87
N VAL A 354 22.33 11.89 -11.70
CA VAL A 354 23.51 11.09 -11.36
C VAL A 354 24.56 11.19 -12.46
N LEU A 355 24.13 11.12 -13.72
CA LEU A 355 25.01 11.31 -14.87
C LEU A 355 25.64 12.71 -14.88
N ALA A 356 24.85 13.75 -14.62
CA ALA A 356 25.35 15.12 -14.56
C ALA A 356 26.39 15.28 -13.45
N ALA A 357 26.08 14.86 -12.22
CA ALA A 357 26.98 14.93 -11.07
C ALA A 357 28.32 14.22 -11.35
N LEU A 358 28.30 13.03 -11.96
CA LEU A 358 29.51 12.28 -12.29
C LEU A 358 30.29 12.86 -13.48
N THR A 359 29.60 13.47 -14.45
CA THR A 359 30.23 14.06 -15.64
C THR A 359 30.99 15.34 -15.30
N PHE A 360 30.45 16.16 -14.39
CA PHE A 360 31.09 17.40 -13.95
C PHE A 360 32.05 17.21 -12.77
N ALA A 361 32.03 16.04 -12.12
CA ALA A 361 32.98 15.70 -11.06
C ALA A 361 34.42 15.59 -11.57
N THR A 362 35.37 16.02 -10.72
CA THR A 362 36.80 15.79 -10.96
C THR A 362 37.21 14.43 -10.37
N LEU A 363 36.94 13.35 -11.10
CA LEU A 363 37.29 11.97 -10.69
C LEU A 363 38.56 11.47 -11.42
N ASN A 364 39.38 10.67 -10.73
CA ASN A 364 40.55 10.02 -11.35
C ASN A 364 40.15 9.01 -12.44
N LYS A 365 39.01 8.35 -12.25
CA LYS A 365 38.40 7.43 -13.20
C LYS A 365 36.89 7.64 -13.14
N THR A 366 36.30 8.06 -14.24
CA THR A 366 34.84 8.20 -14.35
C THR A 366 34.22 6.81 -14.54
N PRO A 367 33.33 6.36 -13.64
CA PRO A 367 32.65 5.09 -13.82
C PRO A 367 31.66 5.15 -15.00
N ALA A 368 31.36 4.00 -15.60
CA ALA A 368 30.29 3.91 -16.59
C ALA A 368 28.93 4.04 -15.89
N VAL A 369 28.02 4.83 -16.46
CA VAL A 369 26.69 5.07 -15.88
C VAL A 369 25.62 4.41 -16.76
N PHE A 370 24.69 3.68 -16.14
CA PHE A 370 23.62 2.95 -16.82
C PHE A 370 22.26 3.29 -16.23
N ASP A 371 21.26 3.50 -17.09
CA ASP A 371 19.86 3.70 -16.68
C ASP A 371 19.11 2.37 -16.74
N ILE A 372 18.81 1.78 -15.59
CA ILE A 372 17.98 0.58 -15.49
C ILE A 372 16.55 1.03 -15.23
N LYS A 373 15.80 1.20 -16.32
CA LYS A 373 14.44 1.73 -16.28
C LYS A 373 13.43 0.69 -15.81
N TYR A 374 12.47 1.14 -15.01
CA TYR A 374 11.30 0.34 -14.63
C TYR A 374 10.03 1.18 -14.64
N ALA A 375 8.89 0.55 -14.97
CA ALA A 375 7.60 1.20 -14.98
C ALA A 375 6.99 1.28 -13.56
N ARG A 376 6.07 2.22 -13.34
CA ARG A 376 5.37 2.40 -12.05
C ARG A 376 4.58 1.17 -11.57
N GLU A 377 4.25 0.24 -12.47
CA GLU A 377 3.54 -1.02 -12.20
C GLU A 377 4.45 -2.16 -11.73
N GLN A 378 5.78 -2.01 -11.81
CA GLN A 378 6.71 -3.05 -11.38
C GLN A 378 6.68 -3.22 -9.86
N VAL A 379 6.37 -4.43 -9.41
CA VAL A 379 6.51 -4.82 -8.00
C VAL A 379 7.89 -5.42 -7.77
N TRP A 380 8.62 -4.88 -6.79
CA TRP A 380 9.96 -5.36 -6.43
C TRP A 380 9.88 -6.46 -5.37
N THR A 381 10.61 -7.54 -5.59
CA THR A 381 10.73 -8.67 -4.65
C THR A 381 12.19 -8.90 -4.30
N PRO A 382 12.49 -9.59 -3.19
CA PRO A 382 13.87 -9.94 -2.87
C PRO A 382 14.59 -10.67 -4.01
N THR A 383 13.90 -11.58 -4.70
CA THR A 383 14.42 -12.30 -5.87
C THR A 383 14.72 -11.36 -7.05
N SER A 384 13.78 -10.47 -7.42
CA SER A 384 14.00 -9.60 -8.58
C SER A 384 15.12 -8.58 -8.35
N VAL A 385 15.22 -8.02 -7.14
CA VAL A 385 16.29 -7.07 -6.79
C VAL A 385 17.64 -7.78 -6.66
N ALA A 386 17.70 -9.00 -6.11
CA ALA A 386 18.94 -9.78 -6.07
C ALA A 386 19.44 -10.13 -7.48
N GLY A 387 18.53 -10.56 -8.37
CA GLY A 387 18.85 -10.81 -9.78
C GLY A 387 19.38 -9.56 -10.47
N LEU A 388 18.73 -8.41 -10.25
CA LEU A 388 19.18 -7.11 -10.76
C LEU A 388 20.60 -6.78 -10.30
N LEU A 389 20.86 -6.82 -8.99
CA LEU A 389 22.17 -6.47 -8.42
C LEU A 389 23.30 -7.35 -8.98
N GLN A 390 23.08 -8.67 -9.10
CA GLN A 390 24.09 -9.59 -9.60
C GLN A 390 24.45 -9.37 -11.08
N GLN A 391 23.55 -8.76 -11.86
CA GLN A 391 23.76 -8.48 -13.28
C GLN A 391 24.55 -7.19 -13.54
N ILE A 392 24.68 -6.29 -12.55
CA ILE A 392 25.33 -4.98 -12.75
C ILE A 392 26.82 -5.15 -13.06
N GLY A 393 27.23 -4.71 -14.26
CA GLY A 393 28.62 -4.75 -14.71
C GLY A 393 29.01 -6.05 -15.44
N GLN A 394 28.09 -7.00 -15.62
CA GLN A 394 28.28 -8.11 -16.55
C GLN A 394 28.00 -7.64 -17.99
N LYS A 395 28.69 -8.19 -18.99
CA LYS A 395 28.31 -7.99 -20.40
C LYS A 395 26.92 -8.59 -20.58
N ILE A 396 25.91 -7.74 -20.74
CA ILE A 396 24.52 -8.15 -20.97
C ILE A 396 24.43 -8.76 -22.37
N ASP A 397 24.81 -10.02 -22.50
CA ASP A 397 24.44 -10.89 -23.60
C ASP A 397 23.59 -12.01 -22.98
N HIS A 398 22.30 -11.99 -23.30
CA HIS A 398 21.25 -12.97 -22.98
C HIS A 398 20.30 -12.61 -21.82
N ALA A 399 19.02 -12.87 -22.11
CA ALA A 399 17.83 -12.66 -21.29
C ALA A 399 18.00 -13.10 -19.83
N PRO A 400 17.19 -12.57 -18.88
CA PRO A 400 17.27 -12.98 -17.49
C PRO A 400 17.13 -14.50 -17.40
N THR A 401 18.21 -15.18 -17.01
CA THR A 401 18.17 -16.54 -16.47
C THR A 401 17.14 -16.52 -15.35
N GLU A 402 16.29 -17.55 -15.25
CA GLU A 402 15.35 -17.69 -14.12
C GLU A 402 16.09 -17.35 -12.83
N ALA A 403 15.76 -16.21 -12.22
CA ALA A 403 16.49 -15.74 -11.08
C ALA A 403 16.32 -16.78 -9.98
N GLU A 404 17.43 -17.38 -9.53
CA GLU A 404 17.40 -18.30 -8.39
C GLU A 404 16.71 -17.59 -7.24
N ARG A 405 15.73 -18.27 -6.64
CA ARG A 405 14.93 -17.73 -5.55
C ARG A 405 15.85 -17.19 -4.46
N PHE A 406 15.73 -15.90 -4.18
CA PHE A 406 16.53 -15.25 -3.15
C PHE A 406 15.68 -15.01 -1.92
N GLU A 407 16.14 -15.52 -0.78
CA GLU A 407 15.54 -15.23 0.52
C GLU A 407 16.51 -14.39 1.34
N LEU A 408 16.00 -13.28 1.86
CA LEU A 408 16.75 -12.47 2.81
C LEU A 408 17.02 -13.30 4.07
N PRO A 409 18.23 -13.23 4.65
CA PRO A 409 18.54 -13.89 5.90
C PRO A 409 17.75 -13.21 7.02
N THR A 410 16.54 -13.69 7.25
CA THR A 410 15.60 -13.12 8.21
C THR A 410 15.85 -13.64 9.63
N GLY A 411 16.57 -14.75 9.79
CA GLY A 411 16.78 -15.41 11.10
C GLY A 411 15.54 -16.19 11.54
N ASP A 412 15.26 -16.22 12.84
CA ASP A 412 14.10 -16.93 13.43
C ASP A 412 12.78 -16.15 13.24
N VAL A 413 12.47 -15.76 12.00
CA VAL A 413 11.20 -15.10 11.66
C VAL A 413 10.17 -16.16 11.29
N GLN A 414 9.06 -16.14 12.01
CA GLN A 414 7.91 -16.96 11.66
C GLN A 414 6.98 -16.16 10.74
N GLN A 415 6.51 -16.79 9.68
CA GLN A 415 5.80 -16.17 8.57
C GLN A 415 4.48 -16.90 8.30
N TYR A 416 3.39 -16.15 8.27
CA TYR A 416 2.04 -16.70 8.11
C TYR A 416 1.29 -15.94 7.01
N THR A 417 0.59 -16.67 6.14
CA THR A 417 -0.19 -16.07 5.05
C THR A 417 -1.63 -16.53 5.12
N PHE A 418 -2.56 -15.59 5.05
CA PHE A 418 -3.99 -15.85 5.05
C PHE A 418 -4.56 -15.40 3.71
N TRP A 419 -5.27 -16.30 3.05
CA TRP A 419 -5.93 -16.09 1.76
C TRP A 419 -7.43 -16.23 1.95
N ASP A 420 -8.18 -15.18 1.65
CA ASP A 420 -9.62 -15.12 1.84
C ASP A 420 -10.32 -14.36 0.71
N VAL A 421 -11.64 -14.31 0.76
CA VAL A 421 -12.48 -13.49 -0.12
C VAL A 421 -13.30 -12.49 0.70
N ASP A 422 -13.63 -11.35 0.12
CA ASP A 422 -14.34 -10.24 0.79
C ASP A 422 -15.68 -10.65 1.42
N SER A 423 -16.35 -11.66 0.87
CA SER A 423 -17.63 -12.19 1.39
C SER A 423 -17.49 -13.18 2.54
N SER A 424 -16.28 -13.47 2.99
CA SER A 424 -16.03 -14.47 4.02
C SER A 424 -16.26 -13.92 5.43
N ASN A 425 -16.94 -14.69 6.27
CA ASN A 425 -17.19 -14.32 7.67
C ASN A 425 -15.89 -14.25 8.51
N ALA A 426 -14.79 -14.83 8.02
CA ALA A 426 -13.50 -14.86 8.71
C ALA A 426 -12.44 -13.94 8.10
N VAL A 427 -12.79 -13.06 7.16
CA VAL A 427 -11.86 -12.11 6.52
C VAL A 427 -11.13 -11.21 7.52
N SER A 428 -11.76 -10.93 8.68
CA SER A 428 -11.17 -10.12 9.77
C SER A 428 -10.23 -10.89 10.70
N ALA A 429 -10.25 -12.23 10.65
CA ALA A 429 -9.48 -13.09 11.55
C ALA A 429 -7.96 -12.79 11.52
N PRO A 430 -7.30 -12.60 10.36
CA PRO A 430 -5.86 -12.38 10.31
C PRO A 430 -5.41 -11.10 11.02
N ILE A 431 -6.15 -10.00 10.87
CA ILE A 431 -5.85 -8.74 11.55
C ILE A 431 -5.99 -8.90 13.07
N GLN A 432 -7.02 -9.63 13.53
CA GLN A 432 -7.23 -9.93 14.95
C GLN A 432 -6.13 -10.85 15.51
N VAL A 433 -5.67 -11.84 14.74
CA VAL A 433 -4.48 -12.65 15.08
C VAL A 433 -3.27 -11.75 15.24
N GLY A 434 -3.02 -10.84 14.30
CA GLY A 434 -1.93 -9.87 14.39
C GLY A 434 -1.98 -9.03 15.67
N GLN A 435 -3.17 -8.53 16.03
CA GLN A 435 -3.40 -7.78 17.26
C GLN A 435 -3.23 -8.64 18.53
N LEU A 436 -3.60 -9.92 18.49
CA LEU A 436 -3.39 -10.84 19.60
C LEU A 436 -1.90 -11.09 19.86
N LEU A 437 -1.14 -11.33 18.77
CA LEU A 437 0.30 -11.59 18.82
C LEU A 437 1.09 -10.34 19.24
N SER A 438 0.61 -9.16 18.86
CA SER A 438 1.25 -7.88 19.21
C SER A 438 1.21 -7.57 20.71
N GLY A 439 0.30 -8.23 21.45
CA GLY A 439 0.21 -8.15 22.90
C GLY A 439 1.33 -8.87 23.66
N ASP A 440 2.22 -9.62 22.99
CA ASP A 440 3.45 -10.14 23.60
C ASP A 440 4.61 -9.15 23.38
N SER A 441 5.06 -8.51 24.45
CA SER A 441 6.16 -7.55 24.44
C SER A 441 7.49 -8.09 23.90
N LYS A 442 7.70 -9.42 23.89
CA LYS A 442 8.92 -10.07 23.37
C LYS A 442 8.93 -10.21 21.86
N LEU A 443 7.77 -10.05 21.22
CA LEU A 443 7.61 -10.20 19.79
C LEU A 443 7.45 -8.82 19.12
N ASN A 444 8.01 -8.73 17.93
CA ASN A 444 7.70 -7.71 16.95
C ASN A 444 6.80 -8.38 15.91
N VAL A 445 5.63 -7.78 15.70
CA VAL A 445 4.63 -8.26 14.74
C VAL A 445 4.53 -7.26 13.59
N SER A 446 4.61 -7.76 12.36
CA SER A 446 4.24 -7.01 11.16
C SER A 446 2.97 -7.63 10.58
N VAL A 447 2.03 -6.78 10.18
CA VAL A 447 0.79 -7.18 9.52
C VAL A 447 0.60 -6.35 8.26
N ARG A 448 0.48 -7.02 7.11
CA ARG A 448 0.21 -6.39 5.82
C ARG A 448 -1.00 -7.06 5.18
N SER A 449 -1.93 -6.27 4.64
CA SER A 449 -3.08 -6.79 3.91
C SER A 449 -3.24 -6.09 2.56
N GLY A 450 -3.67 -6.84 1.54
CA GLY A 450 -3.96 -6.33 0.21
C GLY A 450 -5.24 -6.93 -0.37
N HIS A 451 -5.91 -6.20 -1.27
CA HIS A 451 -7.12 -6.63 -1.95
C HIS A 451 -6.91 -6.65 -3.47
N ASP A 452 -7.44 -7.70 -4.10
CA ASP A 452 -7.63 -7.81 -5.54
C ASP A 452 -9.13 -7.96 -5.83
N ASN A 453 -9.77 -6.84 -6.17
CA ASN A 453 -11.20 -6.77 -6.41
C ASN A 453 -11.63 -7.36 -7.76
N LEU A 454 -10.67 -7.71 -8.63
CA LEU A 454 -10.94 -8.25 -9.98
C LEU A 454 -10.96 -9.78 -10.00
N VAL A 455 -10.35 -10.43 -9.00
CA VAL A 455 -10.23 -11.90 -8.93
C VAL A 455 -11.15 -12.46 -7.84
N ALA A 456 -11.79 -13.59 -8.13
CA ALA A 456 -12.62 -14.35 -7.18
C ALA A 456 -13.72 -13.55 -6.43
N GLY A 457 -14.16 -12.41 -6.98
CA GLY A 457 -15.18 -11.56 -6.35
C GLY A 457 -14.66 -10.77 -5.13
N GLY A 458 -13.36 -10.47 -5.12
CA GLY A 458 -12.66 -9.73 -4.06
C GLY A 458 -11.73 -10.64 -3.27
N ALA A 459 -10.55 -10.97 -3.82
CA ALA A 459 -9.55 -11.77 -3.12
C ALA A 459 -8.76 -10.90 -2.13
N VAL A 460 -8.49 -11.44 -0.94
CA VAL A 460 -7.77 -10.75 0.15
C VAL A 460 -6.62 -11.62 0.60
N ARG A 461 -5.46 -10.99 0.78
CA ARG A 461 -4.28 -11.64 1.35
C ARG A 461 -3.80 -10.83 2.53
N THR A 462 -3.65 -11.48 3.68
CA THR A 462 -3.00 -10.90 4.85
C THR A 462 -1.76 -11.70 5.22
N ASP A 463 -0.62 -11.02 5.26
CA ASP A 463 0.67 -11.56 5.69
C ASP A 463 0.95 -11.10 7.12
N ILE A 464 1.38 -12.03 7.97
CA ILE A 464 1.83 -11.76 9.34
C ILE A 464 3.25 -12.28 9.52
N ARG A 465 4.14 -11.45 10.05
CA ARG A 465 5.48 -11.86 10.47
C ARG A 465 5.66 -11.64 11.96
N THR A 466 6.27 -12.61 12.63
CA THR A 466 6.66 -12.48 14.04
C THR A 466 8.13 -12.75 14.23
N SER A 467 8.80 -11.90 15.00
CA SER A 467 10.23 -12.03 15.30
C SER A 467 10.58 -11.45 16.67
N THR A 468 11.73 -11.86 17.20
CA THR A 468 12.31 -11.25 18.41
C THR A 468 13.05 -9.94 18.11
N LYS A 469 13.35 -9.66 16.84
CA LYS A 469 13.98 -8.42 16.36
C LYS A 469 13.04 -7.65 15.44
N SER A 470 13.26 -6.35 15.29
CA SER A 470 12.57 -5.55 14.28
C SER A 470 12.89 -6.08 12.88
N ILE A 471 11.90 -6.09 11.99
CA ILE A 471 12.04 -6.57 10.62
C ILE A 471 11.59 -5.47 9.66
N GLU A 472 12.38 -5.23 8.62
CA GLU A 472 11.97 -4.43 7.46
C GLU A 472 11.61 -5.38 6.31
N ALA A 473 10.32 -5.73 6.20
CA ALA A 473 9.86 -6.68 5.18
C ALA A 473 8.56 -6.22 4.50
N ALA A 474 8.60 -5.02 3.94
CA ALA A 474 7.54 -4.43 3.13
C ALA A 474 7.44 -5.09 1.73
N TYR A 475 7.28 -6.41 1.73
CA TYR A 475 7.09 -7.25 0.54
C TYR A 475 6.35 -8.53 0.95
N SER A 476 5.74 -9.20 -0.02
CA SER A 476 4.95 -10.41 0.22
C SER A 476 5.77 -11.59 0.70
N ILE A 477 5.18 -12.37 1.62
CA ILE A 477 5.80 -13.59 2.13
C ILE A 477 5.93 -14.58 0.97
N SER A 478 7.15 -15.00 0.68
CA SER A 478 7.44 -16.06 -0.30
C SER A 478 7.72 -17.40 0.37
N SER A 479 8.07 -17.42 1.66
CA SER A 479 8.36 -18.64 2.45
C SER A 479 7.55 -18.68 3.75
N ALA A 480 6.25 -18.95 3.65
CA ALA A 480 5.35 -19.09 4.78
C ALA A 480 5.57 -20.42 5.53
N ASP A 481 5.57 -20.37 6.87
CA ASP A 481 5.52 -21.55 7.73
C ASP A 481 4.10 -22.14 7.75
N VAL A 482 3.08 -21.27 7.73
CA VAL A 482 1.67 -21.65 7.68
C VAL A 482 0.91 -20.80 6.67
N ALA A 483 0.15 -21.44 5.77
CA ALA A 483 -0.82 -20.78 4.91
C ALA A 483 -2.25 -21.24 5.22
N ILE A 484 -3.16 -20.30 5.44
CA ILE A 484 -4.59 -20.58 5.65
C ILE A 484 -5.35 -20.06 4.44
N VAL A 485 -6.02 -20.95 3.73
CA VAL A 485 -6.82 -20.68 2.54
C VAL A 485 -8.29 -20.88 2.88
N ASN A 486 -8.97 -19.79 3.16
CA ASN A 486 -10.31 -19.81 3.69
C ASN A 486 -11.41 -19.87 2.61
N ASP A 487 -11.02 -19.83 1.33
CA ASP A 487 -11.86 -20.16 0.19
C ASP A 487 -11.09 -21.05 -0.81
N SER A 488 -11.56 -22.28 -1.03
CA SER A 488 -10.90 -23.24 -1.93
C SER A 488 -10.85 -22.79 -3.40
N GLY A 489 -11.71 -21.86 -3.82
CA GLY A 489 -11.70 -21.27 -5.15
C GLY A 489 -10.42 -20.48 -5.44
N LEU A 490 -9.77 -19.92 -4.41
CA LEU A 490 -8.51 -19.19 -4.56
C LEU A 490 -7.37 -20.09 -5.07
N LEU A 491 -7.39 -21.38 -4.76
CA LEU A 491 -6.41 -22.37 -5.26
C LEU A 491 -6.50 -22.61 -6.78
N LYS A 492 -7.57 -22.11 -7.43
CA LYS A 492 -7.71 -22.14 -8.90
C LYS A 492 -7.24 -20.84 -9.55
N SER A 493 -7.06 -19.79 -8.76
CA SER A 493 -6.68 -18.45 -9.23
C SER A 493 -5.25 -18.10 -8.90
N PHE A 494 -4.69 -18.67 -7.81
CA PHE A 494 -3.35 -18.36 -7.31
C PHE A 494 -2.57 -19.63 -6.96
N ASP A 495 -1.27 -19.62 -7.23
CA ASP A 495 -0.34 -20.65 -6.76
C ASP A 495 0.12 -20.36 -5.34
N VAL A 496 -0.79 -20.53 -4.38
CA VAL A 496 -0.54 -20.29 -2.95
C VAL A 496 0.62 -21.14 -2.42
N LEU A 497 0.83 -22.33 -2.98
CA LEU A 497 1.80 -23.30 -2.43
C LEU A 497 3.23 -22.93 -2.75
N LYS A 498 3.47 -22.18 -3.83
CA LYS A 498 4.80 -21.62 -4.10
C LYS A 498 5.28 -20.68 -3.00
N SER A 499 4.37 -19.95 -2.35
CA SER A 499 4.69 -19.07 -1.24
C SER A 499 4.87 -19.78 0.12
N VAL A 500 4.77 -21.12 0.17
CA VAL A 500 4.89 -21.93 1.40
C VAL A 500 6.25 -22.65 1.40
N LYS A 501 6.87 -22.74 2.59
CA LYS A 501 8.11 -23.50 2.82
C LYS A 501 7.89 -25.00 2.61
N ASP A 502 8.97 -25.70 2.29
CA ASP A 502 8.97 -27.16 2.34
C ASP A 502 8.67 -27.62 3.78
N GLU A 503 7.87 -28.69 3.92
CA GLU A 503 7.38 -29.23 5.18
C GLU A 503 6.45 -28.29 5.99
N GLY A 504 6.04 -27.16 5.39
CA GLY A 504 5.11 -26.19 5.98
C GLY A 504 3.68 -26.73 6.16
N ILE A 505 2.83 -25.92 6.79
CA ILE A 505 1.43 -26.27 7.07
C ILE A 505 0.50 -25.51 6.13
N VAL A 506 -0.46 -26.20 5.52
CA VAL A 506 -1.52 -25.58 4.72
C VAL A 506 -2.88 -25.99 5.29
N VAL A 507 -3.71 -25.00 5.60
CA VAL A 507 -5.09 -25.18 6.06
C VAL A 507 -6.02 -24.74 4.95
N VAL A 508 -6.94 -25.58 4.50
CA VAL A 508 -7.93 -25.23 3.46
C VAL A 508 -9.34 -25.38 4.02
N LYS A 509 -10.18 -24.35 3.86
CA LYS A 509 -11.60 -24.46 4.21
C LYS A 509 -12.31 -25.39 3.23
N LEU A 510 -12.81 -26.50 3.75
CA LEU A 510 -13.55 -27.54 3.02
C LEU A 510 -14.80 -27.92 3.82
N SER A 511 -15.79 -27.04 3.80
CA SER A 511 -17.02 -27.17 4.60
C SER A 511 -17.89 -28.34 4.10
N GLY A 512 -18.18 -29.31 4.98
CA GLY A 512 -18.99 -30.50 4.72
C GLY A 512 -18.33 -31.57 3.84
N VAL A 513 -17.04 -31.45 3.53
CA VAL A 513 -16.31 -32.37 2.65
C VAL A 513 -15.63 -33.45 3.49
N LYS A 514 -15.82 -34.72 3.14
CA LYS A 514 -15.16 -35.88 3.79
C LYS A 514 -13.78 -36.15 3.21
N ASP A 515 -12.93 -36.89 3.93
CA ASP A 515 -11.53 -37.18 3.52
C ASP A 515 -11.42 -37.80 2.13
N ASP A 516 -12.31 -38.72 1.79
CA ASP A 516 -12.35 -39.41 0.50
C ASP A 516 -12.78 -38.50 -0.67
N GLU A 517 -13.31 -37.31 -0.36
CA GLU A 517 -13.77 -36.33 -1.35
C GLU A 517 -12.81 -35.16 -1.52
N VAL A 518 -11.85 -34.95 -0.60
CA VAL A 518 -10.88 -33.85 -0.66
C VAL A 518 -10.15 -33.80 -2.00
N GLU A 519 -9.79 -34.97 -2.54
CA GLU A 519 -9.11 -35.09 -3.83
C GLU A 519 -9.90 -34.49 -5.01
N LYS A 520 -11.24 -34.43 -4.92
CA LYS A 520 -12.10 -33.84 -5.97
C LYS A 520 -12.18 -32.32 -5.89
N HIS A 521 -11.86 -31.74 -4.74
CA HIS A 521 -11.91 -30.30 -4.49
C HIS A 521 -10.56 -29.60 -4.74
N ILE A 522 -9.49 -30.37 -4.92
CA ILE A 522 -8.13 -29.87 -5.06
C ILE A 522 -7.58 -30.27 -6.44
N SER A 523 -7.03 -29.29 -7.18
CA SER A 523 -6.47 -29.52 -8.53
C SER A 523 -5.26 -30.47 -8.51
N SER A 524 -4.94 -31.06 -9.66
CA SER A 524 -3.75 -31.93 -9.82
C SER A 524 -2.44 -31.21 -9.49
N GLU A 525 -2.32 -29.93 -9.85
CA GLU A 525 -1.13 -29.11 -9.59
C GLU A 525 -0.94 -28.85 -8.09
N VAL A 526 -2.01 -28.48 -7.39
CA VAL A 526 -1.97 -28.31 -5.94
C VAL A 526 -1.59 -29.61 -5.26
N ARG A 527 -2.19 -30.74 -5.67
CA ARG A 527 -1.83 -32.07 -5.14
C ARG A 527 -0.35 -32.38 -5.33
N LYS A 528 0.18 -32.11 -6.52
CA LYS A 528 1.60 -32.31 -6.84
C LYS A 528 2.50 -31.41 -5.99
N ALA A 529 2.14 -30.14 -5.82
CA ALA A 529 2.88 -29.19 -5.00
C ALA A 529 2.86 -29.56 -3.51
N LEU A 530 1.71 -30.01 -2.99
CA LEU A 530 1.57 -30.52 -1.62
C LEU A 530 2.52 -31.72 -1.38
N ALA A 531 2.55 -32.67 -2.31
CA ALA A 531 3.39 -33.86 -2.20
C ALA A 531 4.88 -33.56 -2.41
N SER A 532 5.24 -32.73 -3.40
CA SER A 532 6.64 -32.41 -3.70
C SER A 532 7.33 -31.64 -2.58
N LYS A 533 6.61 -30.71 -1.95
CA LYS A 533 7.09 -29.93 -0.80
C LYS A 533 6.85 -30.61 0.54
N LYS A 534 6.25 -31.82 0.57
CA LYS A 534 5.88 -32.55 1.79
C LYS A 534 5.05 -31.71 2.78
N ILE A 535 4.12 -30.92 2.26
CA ILE A 535 3.28 -30.02 3.05
C ILE A 535 2.31 -30.81 3.92
N GLN A 536 2.11 -30.36 5.15
CA GLN A 536 1.10 -30.88 6.05
C GLN A 536 -0.25 -30.22 5.76
N LEU A 537 -1.16 -30.97 5.14
CA LEU A 537 -2.50 -30.49 4.78
C LEU A 537 -3.50 -30.70 5.94
N PHE A 538 -4.24 -29.65 6.26
CA PHE A 538 -5.37 -29.68 7.19
C PHE A 538 -6.62 -29.15 6.50
N ALA A 539 -7.75 -29.84 6.69
CA ALA A 539 -9.06 -29.38 6.27
C ALA A 539 -9.76 -28.69 7.44
N LEU A 540 -10.28 -27.47 7.20
CA LEU A 540 -11.14 -26.74 8.13
C LEU A 540 -12.60 -26.93 7.70
N ASP A 541 -13.35 -27.74 8.46
CA ASP A 541 -14.76 -28.01 8.19
C ASP A 541 -15.66 -27.16 9.10
N THR A 542 -16.09 -26.01 8.60
CA THR A 542 -17.00 -25.12 9.34
C THR A 542 -18.40 -25.71 9.54
N ALA A 543 -18.81 -26.69 8.73
CA ALA A 543 -20.11 -27.36 8.89
C ALA A 543 -20.10 -28.34 10.08
N ALA A 544 -18.94 -28.77 10.57
CA ALA A 544 -18.84 -29.60 11.77
C ALA A 544 -19.16 -28.82 13.06
N SER A 545 -19.07 -27.48 13.05
CA SER A 545 -19.38 -26.65 14.22
C SER A 545 -20.84 -26.23 14.25
N ALA A 546 -21.59 -26.74 15.24
CA ALA A 546 -22.98 -26.34 15.47
C ALA A 546 -23.08 -24.83 15.78
N LYS A 547 -22.08 -24.26 16.48
CA LYS A 547 -22.07 -22.84 16.82
C LYS A 547 -21.86 -21.92 15.63
N VAL A 548 -21.00 -22.29 14.69
CA VAL A 548 -20.83 -21.52 13.45
C VAL A 548 -22.08 -21.63 12.56
N GLN A 549 -22.77 -22.77 12.56
CA GLN A 549 -24.06 -22.88 11.85
C GLN A 549 -25.15 -22.00 12.48
N GLU A 550 -25.20 -21.88 13.81
CA GLU A 550 -26.13 -20.99 14.51
C GLU A 550 -25.76 -19.50 14.33
N GLN A 551 -24.46 -19.18 14.36
CA GLN A 551 -23.92 -17.83 14.30
C GLN A 551 -22.70 -17.78 13.36
N PRO A 552 -22.91 -17.46 12.07
CA PRO A 552 -21.83 -17.44 11.06
C PRO A 552 -20.65 -16.52 11.40
N GLU A 553 -20.90 -15.43 12.15
CA GLU A 553 -19.89 -14.49 12.63
C GLU A 553 -18.80 -15.16 13.50
N LEU A 554 -19.11 -16.31 14.12
CA LEU A 554 -18.18 -17.08 14.93
C LEU A 554 -17.11 -17.81 14.09
N GLU A 555 -17.28 -17.90 12.76
CA GLU A 555 -16.29 -18.49 11.85
C GLU A 555 -14.93 -17.79 11.97
N SER A 556 -14.91 -16.46 12.14
CA SER A 556 -13.66 -15.69 12.34
C SER A 556 -12.88 -16.20 13.55
N TYR A 557 -13.57 -16.51 14.65
CA TYR A 557 -12.93 -17.03 15.84
C TYR A 557 -12.42 -18.46 15.65
N LEU A 558 -13.15 -19.30 14.90
CA LEU A 558 -12.74 -20.65 14.58
C LEU A 558 -11.41 -20.66 13.80
N VAL A 559 -11.26 -19.76 12.82
CA VAL A 559 -9.99 -19.59 12.07
C VAL A 559 -8.86 -19.13 12.99
N GLN A 560 -9.11 -18.19 13.91
CA GLN A 560 -8.11 -17.75 14.91
C GLN A 560 -7.65 -18.90 15.80
N LEU A 561 -8.57 -19.74 16.26
CA LEU A 561 -8.24 -20.91 17.07
C LEU A 561 -7.47 -21.97 16.29
N ALA A 562 -7.85 -22.23 15.04
CA ALA A 562 -7.13 -23.15 14.15
C ALA A 562 -5.68 -22.67 13.94
N PHE A 563 -5.49 -21.38 13.69
CA PHE A 563 -4.17 -20.76 13.62
C PHE A 563 -3.37 -20.97 14.92
N LEU A 564 -3.94 -20.63 16.08
CA LEU A 564 -3.25 -20.80 17.36
C LEU A 564 -2.85 -22.26 17.61
N LYS A 565 -3.73 -23.22 17.32
CA LYS A 565 -3.45 -24.65 17.54
C LYS A 565 -2.33 -25.16 16.64
N LEU A 566 -2.33 -24.79 15.36
CA LEU A 566 -1.41 -25.33 14.35
C LEU A 566 -0.08 -24.57 14.28
N ALA A 567 -0.12 -23.24 14.42
CA ALA A 567 1.05 -22.38 14.24
C ALA A 567 1.69 -21.96 15.57
N ARG A 568 0.88 -21.72 16.61
CA ARG A 568 1.32 -21.11 17.89
C ARG A 568 0.77 -21.86 19.10
N GLY A 569 1.02 -23.17 19.14
CA GLY A 569 0.56 -24.04 20.23
C GLY A 569 1.06 -23.58 21.60
N ASP A 570 2.20 -22.89 21.65
CA ASP A 570 2.75 -22.24 22.84
C ASP A 570 1.84 -21.14 23.41
N LEU A 571 1.07 -20.46 22.55
CA LEU A 571 0.14 -19.41 22.94
C LEU A 571 -1.31 -19.88 23.06
N TYR A 572 -1.63 -21.13 22.68
CA TYR A 572 -3.01 -21.59 22.53
C TYR A 572 -3.88 -21.34 23.78
N GLU A 573 -3.45 -21.82 24.95
CA GLU A 573 -4.23 -21.66 26.19
C GLU A 573 -4.45 -20.20 26.59
N THR A 574 -3.43 -19.35 26.41
CA THR A 574 -3.50 -17.92 26.73
C THR A 574 -4.35 -17.18 25.69
N GLY A 575 -4.23 -17.57 24.43
CA GLY A 575 -4.99 -17.04 23.29
C GLY A 575 -6.48 -17.31 23.45
N VAL A 576 -6.87 -18.56 23.76
CA VAL A 576 -8.28 -18.91 24.02
C VAL A 576 -8.87 -18.00 25.11
N LYS A 577 -8.17 -17.81 26.24
CA LYS A 577 -8.65 -16.94 27.33
C LYS A 577 -8.81 -15.49 26.89
N LYS A 578 -7.82 -14.95 26.15
CA LYS A 578 -7.85 -13.56 25.65
C LYS A 578 -8.96 -13.34 24.62
N LEU A 579 -9.12 -14.28 23.68
CA LEU A 579 -10.11 -14.18 22.62
C LEU A 579 -11.53 -14.42 23.15
N ALA A 580 -11.73 -15.42 24.02
CA ALA A 580 -13.03 -15.71 24.59
C ALA A 580 -13.53 -14.57 25.49
N GLY A 581 -12.66 -13.92 26.25
CA GLY A 581 -13.01 -12.76 27.08
C GLY A 581 -14.18 -13.02 28.05
N GLY A 582 -14.40 -14.28 28.45
CA GLY A 582 -15.53 -14.71 29.29
C GLY A 582 -16.83 -15.03 28.51
N ASN A 583 -16.78 -15.21 27.19
CA ASN A 583 -17.91 -15.62 26.38
C ASN A 583 -17.97 -17.16 26.25
N ASP A 584 -18.98 -17.78 26.84
CA ASP A 584 -19.21 -19.23 26.83
C ASP A 584 -19.28 -19.84 25.42
N ALA A 585 -19.78 -19.09 24.43
CA ALA A 585 -19.85 -19.56 23.03
C ALA A 585 -18.45 -19.74 22.42
N LEU A 586 -17.52 -18.84 22.75
CA LEU A 586 -16.14 -18.87 22.27
C LEU A 586 -15.31 -19.96 22.97
N GLU A 587 -15.62 -20.25 24.24
CA GLU A 587 -15.03 -21.40 24.92
C GLU A 587 -15.55 -22.73 24.37
N ALA A 588 -16.84 -22.82 24.02
CA ALA A 588 -17.41 -24.01 23.39
C ALA A 588 -16.75 -24.32 22.03
N LEU A 589 -16.50 -23.30 21.20
CA LEU A 589 -15.79 -23.47 19.92
C LEU A 589 -14.39 -24.10 20.08
N SER A 590 -13.69 -23.81 21.18
CA SER A 590 -12.39 -24.43 21.44
C SER A 590 -12.47 -25.95 21.62
N LYS A 591 -13.60 -26.46 22.10
CA LYS A 591 -13.83 -27.91 22.30
C LYS A 591 -14.22 -28.60 21.00
N GLU A 592 -14.86 -27.88 20.07
CA GLU A 592 -15.24 -28.39 18.75
C GLU A 592 -14.03 -28.42 17.78
N LEU A 593 -12.94 -27.72 18.11
CA LEU A 593 -11.80 -27.51 17.21
C LEU A 593 -11.12 -28.80 16.73
N ASP A 594 -11.11 -29.86 17.56
CA ASP A 594 -10.55 -31.16 17.18
C ASP A 594 -11.39 -31.89 16.12
N GLU A 595 -12.70 -31.62 16.07
CA GLU A 595 -13.62 -32.18 15.08
C GLU A 595 -13.61 -31.34 13.78
N VAL A 596 -13.44 -30.03 13.91
CA VAL A 596 -13.45 -29.06 12.79
C VAL A 596 -12.12 -29.09 12.01
N VAL A 597 -10.97 -29.17 12.70
CA VAL A 597 -9.64 -29.13 12.08
C VAL A 597 -9.06 -30.54 12.01
N ARG A 598 -9.13 -31.13 10.82
CA ARG A 598 -8.73 -32.52 10.56
C ARG A 598 -7.52 -32.58 9.65
N LYS A 599 -6.54 -33.43 9.99
CA LYS A 599 -5.35 -33.65 9.16
C LYS A 599 -5.72 -34.55 7.99
N VAL A 600 -5.37 -34.13 6.78
CA VAL A 600 -5.60 -34.91 5.55
C VAL A 600 -4.30 -35.61 5.16
N GLU A 601 -4.38 -36.91 4.86
CA GLU A 601 -3.21 -37.65 4.37
C GLU A 601 -2.89 -37.24 2.93
N VAL A 602 -1.62 -36.92 2.68
CA VAL A 602 -1.10 -36.57 1.36
C VAL A 602 -0.39 -37.81 0.79
N PRO A 603 -1.01 -38.57 -0.13
CA PRO A 603 -0.43 -39.80 -0.66
C PRO A 603 0.71 -39.51 -1.64
N GLU A 604 1.72 -40.39 -1.68
CA GLU A 604 2.86 -40.27 -2.62
C GLU A 604 2.42 -40.33 -4.09
N SER A 605 1.27 -40.94 -4.38
CA SER A 605 0.68 -41.01 -5.73
C SER A 605 0.43 -39.62 -6.34
N TRP A 606 0.29 -38.59 -5.51
CA TRP A 606 0.10 -37.21 -5.96
C TRP A 606 1.33 -36.62 -6.67
N LEU A 607 2.53 -37.19 -6.50
CA LEU A 607 3.74 -36.77 -7.23
C LEU A 607 3.67 -37.05 -8.73
N THR A 608 2.96 -38.10 -9.13
CA THR A 608 2.92 -38.62 -10.50
C THR A 608 1.66 -38.23 -11.27
N VAL A 609 0.85 -37.31 -10.73
CA VAL A 609 -0.39 -36.88 -11.38
C VAL A 609 -0.06 -36.06 -12.64
N GLU A 610 -0.61 -36.47 -13.77
CA GLU A 610 -0.46 -35.72 -15.03
C GLU A 610 -1.25 -34.41 -14.99
N PRO A 611 -0.70 -33.31 -15.55
CA PRO A 611 -1.40 -32.03 -15.64
C PRO A 611 -2.68 -32.15 -16.47
N GLU A 612 -3.72 -31.40 -16.11
CA GLU A 612 -5.00 -31.43 -16.83
C GLU A 612 -4.88 -30.70 -18.18
N ALA A 613 -5.51 -31.23 -19.24
CA ALA A 613 -5.30 -30.81 -20.63
C ALA A 613 -5.80 -29.39 -21.00
N ASN A 614 -6.38 -28.62 -20.07
CA ASN A 614 -6.98 -27.29 -20.29
C ASN A 614 -6.53 -26.25 -19.25
N GLN A 615 -5.25 -26.27 -18.86
CA GLN A 615 -4.72 -25.38 -17.83
C GLN A 615 -4.53 -23.93 -18.33
N PRO A 616 -4.84 -22.92 -17.50
CA PRO A 616 -4.40 -21.55 -17.73
C PRO A 616 -2.87 -21.45 -17.70
N PRO A 617 -2.27 -20.36 -18.23
CA PRO A 617 -0.85 -20.08 -18.03
C PRO A 617 -0.47 -20.03 -16.53
N LEU A 618 0.83 -20.09 -16.24
CA LEU A 618 1.41 -19.97 -14.89
C LEU A 618 0.58 -19.07 -13.98
N MET A 619 -0.04 -19.65 -12.95
CA MET A 619 -0.85 -18.90 -12.00
C MET A 619 0.01 -17.91 -11.21
N PRO A 620 -0.51 -16.71 -10.91
CA PRO A 620 0.20 -15.74 -10.10
C PRO A 620 0.47 -16.28 -8.69
N GLU A 621 1.64 -15.98 -8.15
CA GLU A 621 2.08 -16.39 -6.80
C GLU A 621 1.60 -15.43 -5.71
N ASP A 622 1.13 -14.24 -6.10
CA ASP A 622 0.73 -13.17 -5.21
C ASP A 622 -0.48 -12.40 -5.74
N LEU A 623 -1.13 -11.65 -4.86
CA LEU A 623 -2.17 -10.71 -5.22
C LEU A 623 -1.61 -9.52 -5.99
N ASN A 624 -2.42 -9.07 -6.93
CA ASN A 624 -2.26 -7.79 -7.56
C ASN A 624 -3.09 -6.75 -6.80
N ILE A 625 -2.43 -5.99 -5.92
CA ILE A 625 -3.13 -5.04 -5.04
C ILE A 625 -3.70 -3.89 -5.89
N ASN A 626 -4.99 -3.94 -6.17
CA ASN A 626 -5.71 -2.96 -6.99
C ASN A 626 -6.76 -2.17 -6.21
N SER A 627 -6.95 -2.50 -4.93
CA SER A 627 -7.84 -1.78 -4.02
C SER A 627 -7.32 -1.81 -2.58
N PHE A 628 -7.70 -0.79 -1.81
CA PHE A 628 -7.46 -0.72 -0.37
C PHE A 628 -8.67 -1.15 0.47
N ILE A 629 -9.82 -1.30 -0.18
CA ILE A 629 -11.10 -1.67 0.42
C ILE A 629 -11.72 -2.84 -0.34
N LYS A 630 -12.62 -3.56 0.34
CA LYS A 630 -13.45 -4.60 -0.26
C LYS A 630 -14.23 -4.08 -1.46
N PHE A 631 -14.53 -4.98 -2.40
CA PHE A 631 -15.39 -4.66 -3.53
C PHE A 631 -16.82 -4.34 -3.04
N ASP A 632 -17.33 -3.17 -3.39
CA ASP A 632 -18.72 -2.82 -3.10
C ASP A 632 -19.64 -3.60 -4.02
N LYS A 633 -20.37 -4.56 -3.43
CA LYS A 633 -21.33 -5.42 -4.15
C LYS A 633 -22.72 -4.82 -4.20
N GLU A 634 -22.95 -3.73 -3.46
CA GLU A 634 -24.21 -3.02 -3.46
C GLU A 634 -24.15 -1.95 -4.55
N GLU A 635 -24.95 -2.11 -5.61
CA GLU A 635 -25.33 -0.95 -6.41
C GLU A 635 -26.36 -0.18 -5.58
N PRO A 636 -26.05 1.03 -5.07
CA PRO A 636 -27.03 1.79 -4.32
C PRO A 636 -28.21 2.07 -5.24
N GLU A 637 -29.32 1.37 -5.03
CA GLU A 637 -30.59 1.74 -5.67
C GLU A 637 -30.88 3.18 -5.26
N GLU A 638 -30.95 4.09 -6.24
CA GLU A 638 -31.29 5.47 -5.97
C GLU A 638 -32.56 5.51 -5.12
N ALA A 639 -32.46 6.10 -3.92
CA ALA A 639 -33.58 6.16 -3.02
C ALA A 639 -34.74 6.90 -3.71
N TYR A 640 -35.80 6.17 -4.06
CA TYR A 640 -37.01 6.78 -4.59
C TYR A 640 -37.45 7.92 -3.66
N LEU A 641 -37.50 9.15 -4.20
CA LEU A 641 -37.89 10.37 -3.48
C LEU A 641 -39.28 10.27 -2.85
N LEU A 642 -40.11 9.34 -3.34
CA LEU A 642 -41.49 9.14 -2.91
C LEU A 642 -41.61 7.85 -2.09
N ARG A 643 -41.35 7.95 -0.79
CA ARG A 643 -41.48 6.84 0.19
C ARG A 643 -42.88 6.66 0.78
N ASP A 644 -43.85 7.46 0.34
CA ASP A 644 -45.21 7.52 0.89
C ASP A 644 -46.25 7.58 -0.23
N TRP A 645 -47.14 6.57 -0.27
CA TRP A 645 -48.19 6.46 -1.28
C TRP A 645 -49.13 7.66 -1.28
N GLN A 646 -49.29 8.35 -0.14
CA GLN A 646 -50.17 9.51 -0.03
C GLN A 646 -49.59 10.72 -0.78
N LYS A 647 -48.26 10.87 -0.78
CA LYS A 647 -47.55 11.89 -1.59
C LYS A 647 -47.67 11.57 -3.08
N VAL A 648 -47.52 10.30 -3.45
CA VAL A 648 -47.73 9.84 -4.84
C VAL A 648 -49.16 10.10 -5.29
N ALA A 649 -50.15 9.74 -4.47
CA ALA A 649 -51.56 9.95 -4.76
C ALA A 649 -51.90 11.45 -4.91
N LYS A 650 -51.35 12.32 -4.04
CA LYS A 650 -51.50 13.78 -4.17
C LYS A 650 -50.87 14.32 -5.46
N GLY A 651 -49.66 13.88 -5.79
CA GLY A 651 -48.99 14.26 -7.04
C GLY A 651 -49.76 13.82 -8.28
N LEU A 652 -50.37 12.63 -8.26
CA LEU A 652 -51.19 12.11 -9.37
C LEU A 652 -52.58 12.76 -9.46
N ALA A 653 -53.20 13.10 -8.32
CA ALA A 653 -54.54 13.69 -8.26
C ALA A 653 -54.53 15.21 -8.54
N PHE A 654 -53.44 15.91 -8.20
CA PHE A 654 -53.30 17.36 -8.35
C PHE A 654 -52.04 17.70 -9.16
N LYS A 655 -52.00 17.22 -10.42
CA LYS A 655 -50.79 17.28 -11.26
C LYS A 655 -50.25 18.70 -11.43
N GLU A 656 -51.13 19.68 -11.61
CA GLU A 656 -50.79 21.08 -11.84
C GLU A 656 -50.19 21.74 -10.59
N ALA A 657 -50.66 21.38 -9.39
CA ALA A 657 -50.18 21.95 -8.14
C ALA A 657 -48.81 21.39 -7.71
N TYR A 658 -48.46 20.19 -8.19
CA TYR A 658 -47.21 19.50 -7.85
C TYR A 658 -46.23 19.40 -9.03
N GLY A 659 -46.56 19.98 -10.19
CA GLY A 659 -45.72 19.90 -11.38
C GLY A 659 -45.51 18.46 -11.89
N THR A 660 -46.49 17.57 -11.67
CA THR A 660 -46.39 16.17 -12.03
C THR A 660 -46.55 16.00 -13.54
N GLU A 661 -45.46 15.65 -14.21
CA GLU A 661 -45.44 15.40 -15.65
C GLU A 661 -45.17 13.92 -15.95
N ASN A 662 -45.78 13.41 -17.02
CA ASN A 662 -45.44 12.09 -17.53
C ASN A 662 -44.18 12.22 -18.40
N ALA A 663 -43.04 11.81 -17.87
CA ALA A 663 -41.78 11.75 -18.60
C ALA A 663 -41.30 10.30 -18.72
N LEU A 664 -40.72 9.95 -19.87
CA LEU A 664 -40.09 8.66 -20.09
C LEU A 664 -38.68 8.70 -19.51
N ARG A 665 -38.38 7.87 -18.50
CA ARG A 665 -37.06 7.78 -17.84
C ARG A 665 -36.41 9.16 -17.56
N PRO A 666 -37.08 10.04 -16.80
CA PRO A 666 -36.56 11.38 -16.50
C PRO A 666 -35.26 11.38 -15.70
N ASP A 667 -34.89 10.22 -15.13
CA ASP A 667 -33.63 9.94 -14.46
C ASP A 667 -32.42 9.95 -15.41
N LEU A 668 -32.64 9.70 -16.70
CA LEU A 668 -31.56 9.67 -17.69
C LEU A 668 -31.40 11.03 -18.38
N SER A 669 -30.17 11.51 -18.49
CA SER A 669 -29.84 12.79 -19.15
C SER A 669 -29.89 12.75 -20.69
N VAL A 670 -30.26 11.61 -21.27
CA VAL A 670 -30.31 11.39 -22.72
C VAL A 670 -31.75 11.47 -23.25
N LYS A 671 -31.92 11.89 -24.51
CA LYS A 671 -33.23 11.86 -25.18
C LYS A 671 -33.69 10.41 -25.37
N THR A 672 -34.61 9.97 -24.54
CA THR A 672 -35.26 8.66 -24.68
C THR A 672 -36.51 8.77 -25.55
N ALA A 673 -36.70 7.81 -26.44
CA ALA A 673 -37.89 7.72 -27.29
C ALA A 673 -38.53 6.34 -27.16
N VAL A 674 -39.86 6.28 -27.30
CA VAL A 674 -40.61 5.02 -27.27
C VAL A 674 -40.55 4.40 -28.66
N VAL A 675 -39.95 3.21 -28.76
CA VAL A 675 -39.95 2.38 -29.96
C VAL A 675 -40.94 1.24 -29.74
N THR A 676 -41.89 1.07 -30.67
CA THR A 676 -42.88 -0.02 -30.58
C THR A 676 -42.50 -1.16 -31.51
N VAL A 677 -42.85 -2.40 -31.14
CA VAL A 677 -42.68 -3.55 -32.05
C VAL A 677 -43.83 -3.54 -33.05
N LYS A 678 -43.51 -3.38 -34.32
CA LYS A 678 -44.46 -3.34 -35.43
C LYS A 678 -44.82 -4.74 -35.92
N GLU A 679 -43.81 -5.60 -36.06
CA GLU A 679 -44.00 -7.00 -36.44
C GLU A 679 -43.19 -7.91 -35.52
N ARG A 680 -43.78 -9.02 -35.08
CA ARG A 680 -43.08 -10.11 -34.41
C ARG A 680 -43.53 -11.43 -35.02
N ARG A 681 -42.67 -12.01 -35.86
CA ARG A 681 -42.98 -13.25 -36.58
C ARG A 681 -41.89 -14.29 -36.38
N ARG A 682 -42.26 -15.52 -36.01
CA ARG A 682 -41.32 -16.64 -36.03
C ARG A 682 -41.07 -17.06 -37.48
N LEU A 683 -39.81 -17.09 -37.90
CA LEU A 683 -39.40 -17.48 -39.26
C LEU A 683 -39.21 -19.00 -39.40
N THR A 684 -39.13 -19.71 -38.29
CA THR A 684 -38.87 -21.15 -38.23
C THR A 684 -40.16 -21.91 -37.89
N PRO A 685 -40.42 -23.09 -38.50
CA PRO A 685 -41.51 -23.96 -38.10
C PRO A 685 -41.37 -24.40 -36.65
N SER A 686 -42.50 -24.78 -36.02
CA SER A 686 -42.53 -25.26 -34.63
C SER A 686 -41.74 -26.55 -34.40
N THR A 687 -41.46 -27.30 -35.46
CA THR A 687 -40.66 -28.54 -35.45
C THR A 687 -39.15 -28.30 -35.55
N TYR A 688 -38.71 -27.06 -35.79
CA TYR A 688 -37.31 -26.70 -35.82
C TYR A 688 -36.85 -26.31 -34.42
N ASP A 689 -35.74 -26.90 -33.98
CA ASP A 689 -35.13 -26.82 -32.66
C ASP A 689 -34.58 -25.42 -32.32
N ARG A 690 -34.30 -24.60 -33.34
CA ARG A 690 -33.84 -23.20 -33.16
C ARG A 690 -34.95 -22.21 -33.48
N ASN A 691 -35.26 -21.34 -32.51
CA ASN A 691 -36.28 -20.30 -32.64
C ASN A 691 -35.68 -19.03 -33.27
N ILE A 692 -35.86 -18.85 -34.59
CA ILE A 692 -35.51 -17.60 -35.27
C ILE A 692 -36.76 -16.72 -35.39
N PHE A 693 -36.65 -15.47 -34.94
CA PHE A 693 -37.70 -14.46 -35.01
C PHE A 693 -37.28 -13.29 -35.92
N HIS A 694 -38.22 -12.83 -36.73
CA HIS A 694 -38.21 -11.51 -37.33
C HIS A 694 -38.93 -10.56 -36.38
N ILE A 695 -38.26 -9.47 -36.03
CA ILE A 695 -38.82 -8.40 -35.23
C ILE A 695 -38.58 -7.11 -36.01
N GLU A 696 -39.67 -6.42 -36.37
CA GLU A 696 -39.63 -5.09 -36.97
C GLU A 696 -40.03 -4.07 -35.89
N PHE A 697 -39.26 -3.00 -35.78
CA PHE A 697 -39.53 -1.90 -34.86
C PHE A 697 -40.12 -0.71 -35.64
N ASP A 698 -41.17 -0.10 -35.10
CA ASP A 698 -41.63 1.21 -35.52
C ASP A 698 -40.86 2.28 -34.72
N LEU A 699 -40.02 3.01 -35.44
CA LEU A 699 -39.14 4.03 -34.90
C LEU A 699 -39.85 5.39 -34.73
N GLY A 700 -41.13 5.53 -35.09
CA GLY A 700 -41.91 6.75 -34.86
C GLY A 700 -41.17 8.05 -35.22
N GLU A 701 -41.14 9.01 -34.29
CA GLU A 701 -40.41 10.30 -34.41
C GLU A 701 -38.98 10.26 -33.83
N THR A 702 -38.39 9.08 -33.60
CA THR A 702 -37.09 8.94 -32.91
C THR A 702 -35.91 9.59 -33.65
N GLY A 703 -36.03 9.83 -34.96
CA GLY A 703 -34.96 10.38 -35.79
C GLY A 703 -33.75 9.42 -35.99
N LEU A 704 -33.86 8.16 -35.55
CA LEU A 704 -32.84 7.14 -35.74
C LEU A 704 -32.79 6.72 -37.22
N THR A 705 -31.68 7.02 -37.88
CA THR A 705 -31.34 6.47 -39.20
C THR A 705 -30.41 5.28 -39.02
N TYR A 706 -30.63 4.19 -39.75
CA TYR A 706 -29.62 3.12 -39.87
C TYR A 706 -28.32 3.75 -40.39
N ALA A 707 -27.21 3.51 -39.70
CA ALA A 707 -25.87 3.91 -40.14
C ALA A 707 -25.39 3.06 -41.30
#